data_AF-A0A1V6Q8U9-F1
#
_entry.id   AF-A0A1V6Q8U9-F1
#
_cell.length_a   1.000
_cell.length_b   1.000
_cell.length_c   1.000
_cell.angle_alpha   90.00
_cell.angle_beta   90.00
_cell.angle_gamma   90.00
#
_symmetry.space_group_name_H-M   'P 1'
#
loop_
_entity.id
_entity.type
_entity.pdbx_description
1 polymer ?
#
loop_
_entity_poly.entity_id
_entity_poly.type
_entity_poly.pdbx_seq_one_letter_code
_entity_poly.pdbx_strand_id
1 'polypeptide(L)'
;MLPRSQDSPKHFVPDSVPVPREAYEREEYFSLCAVEAIPERLALISYIVEYAYVHDDLIEYAEEKRDSELYKANKQLTEGLEEYGNEKLSTRSNVKRQMQAKMATELLDLDLEQGQTILRLWKEMSNVFVDIRDLDFQTLEDYFIFRAVDAGCPWTMALMCFSMDFYLTDEETAQTSSITSAAYDAWVLVNDYFSWEKEYKNYEANGSTGQIVSAVFLFMKWHNIDQSTAKKMLRGEIISREERYCQLKADYFARGNVTSRIIKWFQLLDIVTAGNFVWSMTTARYHDDAEDAYPGLRAVNQKKKDSRPFSSLSTPIAPLRINAKRQQSVGLVAPDSPGSLGSSSDSEVDTGLTSPASSKPEQRKDSIPVPLPAFEEISLEPYVYLKSLPSKGVRNAAIDGLDVWYQAPERSVILIQEIADLLHSSSLMVDDIQDNSPLRRGFPATHMVFGIAQTINSANLLLLKALKAAMTLSASAVNIFTTRLLEGHIGQGMDLNWTNQTHVPTEEEYFTMIDGKTGGLFVLIAQLMRSEATTNKGLDVSTLMKAVGRFFQVRDDFLNLQDADYTKKKGFAEDLSEGKISLPLIHTLAEQSQHRSRLLNILQQRKTGRFLSPELRKLALDDITATGGLDYTKRTLLGLQKDLDTYLTRTEEMAGESNWILRLMKKRLEI
;
A
#
# COMPACT_ATOMS: atom_id res chain seq x y z
N MET A 1 43.09 19.24 2.49
CA MET A 1 43.60 20.14 1.44
C MET A 1 43.11 19.62 0.10
N LEU A 2 42.16 20.31 -0.51
CA LEU A 2 41.66 20.05 -1.87
C LEU A 2 42.67 20.58 -2.90
N PRO A 3 42.93 19.88 -4.02
CA PRO A 3 43.33 20.50 -5.27
C PRO A 3 42.10 20.74 -6.17
N ARG A 4 42.05 21.92 -6.78
CA ARG A 4 41.07 22.34 -7.78
C ARG A 4 41.31 21.67 -9.14
N SER A 5 40.22 21.21 -9.74
CA SER A 5 39.83 21.17 -11.16
C SER A 5 40.91 21.31 -12.24
N GLN A 6 41.01 20.27 -13.09
CA GLN A 6 40.91 20.34 -14.55
C GLN A 6 40.91 18.90 -15.07
N ASP A 7 39.72 18.39 -15.40
CA ASP A 7 39.41 17.26 -16.29
C ASP A 7 38.09 16.65 -15.82
N SER A 8 36.98 17.19 -16.33
CA SER A 8 35.70 16.48 -16.35
C SER A 8 35.86 15.29 -17.31
N PRO A 9 35.65 14.02 -16.90
CA PRO A 9 35.58 12.92 -17.86
C PRO A 9 34.37 13.19 -18.76
N LYS A 10 34.62 13.52 -20.03
CA LYS A 10 33.57 14.02 -20.93
C LYS A 10 32.61 12.96 -21.45
N HIS A 11 32.85 11.67 -21.17
CA HIS A 11 31.93 10.58 -21.53
C HIS A 11 32.04 9.50 -20.46
N PHE A 12 30.92 9.05 -19.90
CA PHE A 12 30.93 7.94 -18.94
C PHE A 12 31.07 6.57 -19.64
N VAL A 13 30.90 6.51 -20.97
CA VAL A 13 30.92 5.27 -21.77
C VAL A 13 32.23 5.10 -22.59
N PRO A 14 33.23 4.30 -22.17
CA PRO A 14 34.48 4.10 -22.91
C PRO A 14 34.33 3.15 -24.13
N ASP A 15 35.20 3.29 -25.14
CA ASP A 15 35.18 2.51 -26.40
C ASP A 15 35.58 1.04 -26.30
N SER A 16 36.12 0.61 -25.16
CA SER A 16 36.42 -0.78 -24.86
C SER A 16 36.55 -0.93 -23.34
N VAL A 17 35.67 -1.70 -22.70
CA VAL A 17 35.81 -1.96 -21.25
C VAL A 17 35.99 -3.46 -20.99
N PRO A 18 37.22 -3.91 -20.68
CA PRO A 18 37.42 -5.19 -20.01
C PRO A 18 37.01 -5.05 -18.54
N VAL A 19 36.08 -5.90 -18.09
CA VAL A 19 35.62 -5.95 -16.68
C VAL A 19 36.72 -6.56 -15.82
N PRO A 20 37.29 -5.85 -14.82
CA PRO A 20 38.28 -6.42 -13.92
C PRO A 20 37.65 -7.52 -13.04
N ARG A 21 38.25 -8.71 -13.00
CA ARG A 21 37.79 -9.85 -12.17
C ARG A 21 37.74 -9.58 -10.66
N GLU A 22 38.40 -8.51 -10.20
CA GLU A 22 38.48 -8.12 -8.78
C GLU A 22 37.38 -7.11 -8.37
N ALA A 23 36.60 -6.57 -9.33
CA ALA A 23 35.53 -5.61 -9.06
C ALA A 23 34.34 -6.22 -8.29
N TYR A 24 34.06 -7.51 -8.53
CA TYR A 24 32.90 -8.24 -8.04
C TYR A 24 32.79 -8.34 -6.50
N GLU A 25 33.83 -8.00 -5.72
CA GLU A 25 33.85 -8.29 -4.29
C GLU A 25 33.13 -7.24 -3.40
N ARG A 26 32.75 -6.05 -3.91
CA ARG A 26 32.07 -4.99 -3.12
C ARG A 26 31.21 -4.03 -3.96
N GLU A 27 30.10 -4.49 -4.53
CA GLU A 27 29.30 -3.70 -5.48
C GLU A 27 27.89 -3.33 -4.96
N GLU A 28 27.82 -2.68 -3.79
CA GLU A 28 26.57 -2.12 -3.31
C GLU A 28 26.28 -0.80 -4.05
N TYR A 29 25.11 -0.66 -4.67
CA TYR A 29 24.72 0.52 -5.46
C TYR A 29 24.96 1.84 -4.70
N PHE A 30 24.60 1.87 -3.41
CA PHE A 30 24.79 3.05 -2.56
C PHE A 30 26.25 3.42 -2.28
N SER A 31 27.16 2.45 -2.31
CA SER A 31 28.60 2.75 -2.11
C SER A 31 29.18 3.57 -3.26
N LEU A 32 28.58 3.47 -4.45
CA LEU A 32 28.97 4.23 -5.65
C LEU A 32 28.19 5.53 -5.79
N CYS A 33 26.91 5.52 -5.40
CA CYS A 33 25.97 6.62 -5.66
C CYS A 33 25.80 7.60 -4.49
N ALA A 34 26.04 7.18 -3.23
CA ALA A 34 25.73 7.98 -2.04
C ALA A 34 26.95 8.26 -1.15
N VAL A 35 27.95 8.90 -1.74
CA VAL A 35 29.25 9.17 -1.09
C VAL A 35 29.18 10.11 0.12
N GLU A 36 28.10 10.89 0.26
CA GLU A 36 27.85 11.80 1.39
C GLU A 36 26.72 11.30 2.32
N ALA A 37 26.30 10.04 2.21
CA ALA A 37 25.23 9.49 3.05
C ALA A 37 25.57 9.58 4.55
N ILE A 38 24.58 9.97 5.33
CA ILE A 38 24.61 9.94 6.79
C ILE A 38 24.74 8.47 7.23
N PRO A 39 25.76 8.09 8.03
CA PRO A 39 26.02 6.69 8.41
C PRO A 39 24.80 5.97 9.00
N GLU A 40 23.97 6.69 9.77
CA GLU A 40 22.76 6.20 10.40
C GLU A 40 21.65 5.86 9.38
N ARG A 41 21.63 6.51 8.21
CA ARG A 41 20.64 6.27 7.13
C ARG A 41 21.13 5.23 6.11
N LEU A 42 22.46 5.05 5.98
CA LEU A 42 23.08 4.21 4.95
C LEU A 42 22.65 2.73 5.00
N ALA A 43 22.55 2.15 6.20
CA ALA A 43 22.16 0.74 6.32
C ALA A 43 20.71 0.49 5.86
N LEU A 44 19.80 1.40 6.22
CA LEU A 44 18.39 1.32 5.85
C LEU A 44 18.19 1.48 4.34
N ILE A 45 18.79 2.49 3.72
CA ILE A 45 18.64 2.75 2.28
C ILE A 45 19.28 1.63 1.44
N SER A 46 20.44 1.10 1.84
CA SER A 46 21.05 -0.06 1.18
C SER A 46 20.11 -1.25 1.26
N TYR A 47 19.55 -1.55 2.43
CA TYR A 47 18.60 -2.64 2.58
C TYR A 47 17.34 -2.47 1.72
N ILE A 48 16.80 -1.25 1.62
CA ILE A 48 15.61 -0.94 0.80
C ILE A 48 15.88 -1.18 -0.70
N VAL A 49 17.04 -0.74 -1.21
CA VAL A 49 17.38 -0.94 -2.63
C VAL A 49 17.70 -2.39 -2.95
N GLU A 50 18.43 -3.09 -2.08
CA GLU A 50 18.67 -4.52 -2.24
C GLU A 50 17.34 -5.30 -2.21
N TYR A 51 16.42 -4.93 -1.33
CA TYR A 51 15.06 -5.50 -1.32
C TYR A 51 14.32 -5.25 -2.65
N ALA A 52 14.41 -4.04 -3.21
CA ALA A 52 13.79 -3.71 -4.49
C ALA A 52 14.38 -4.53 -5.64
N TYR A 53 15.71 -4.68 -5.73
CA TYR A 53 16.35 -5.50 -6.78
C TYR A 53 16.02 -6.98 -6.67
N VAL A 54 16.02 -7.51 -5.44
CA VAL A 54 15.59 -8.89 -5.18
C VAL A 54 14.16 -9.11 -5.64
N HIS A 55 13.27 -8.16 -5.35
CA HIS A 55 11.88 -8.26 -5.74
C HIS A 55 11.71 -8.24 -7.26
N ASP A 56 12.39 -7.31 -7.93
CA ASP A 56 12.38 -7.17 -9.39
C ASP A 56 12.81 -8.47 -10.08
N ASP A 57 13.91 -9.08 -9.63
CA ASP A 57 14.36 -10.38 -10.13
C ASP A 57 13.32 -11.49 -9.88
N LEU A 58 12.71 -11.55 -8.70
CA LEU A 58 11.71 -12.56 -8.37
C LEU A 58 10.46 -12.47 -9.27
N ILE A 59 10.02 -11.26 -9.62
CA ILE A 59 8.90 -11.06 -10.56
C ILE A 59 9.30 -11.52 -11.96
N GLU A 60 10.49 -11.14 -12.43
CA GLU A 60 10.93 -11.45 -13.79
C GLU A 60 10.99 -12.96 -14.07
N TYR A 61 11.37 -13.77 -13.07
CA TYR A 61 11.50 -15.24 -13.13
C TYR A 61 10.21 -16.03 -12.83
N ALA A 62 9.08 -15.39 -12.55
CA ALA A 62 7.84 -16.11 -12.26
C ALA A 62 7.29 -16.80 -13.53
N GLU A 63 7.16 -18.14 -13.48
CA GLU A 63 6.79 -19.01 -14.63
C GLU A 63 5.37 -18.76 -15.19
N GLU A 64 4.46 -18.16 -14.44
CA GLU A 64 3.07 -17.91 -14.84
C GLU A 64 2.77 -16.40 -14.99
N LYS A 65 3.19 -15.80 -16.11
CA LYS A 65 2.90 -14.39 -16.46
C LYS A 65 1.52 -14.18 -17.09
N ARG A 66 0.46 -14.74 -16.48
CA ARG A 66 -0.92 -14.32 -16.81
C ARG A 66 -1.18 -12.92 -16.25
N ASP A 67 -1.95 -12.08 -16.93
CA ASP A 67 -2.15 -10.66 -16.58
C ASP A 67 -2.54 -10.44 -15.11
N SER A 68 -3.35 -11.34 -14.53
CA SER A 68 -3.75 -11.27 -13.12
C SER A 68 -2.64 -11.61 -12.10
N GLU A 69 -1.59 -12.30 -12.51
CA GLU A 69 -0.52 -12.79 -11.63
C GLU A 69 0.68 -11.83 -11.58
N LEU A 70 1.01 -11.17 -12.70
CA LEU A 70 1.95 -10.04 -12.71
C LEU A 70 1.40 -8.86 -11.91
N TYR A 71 0.11 -8.54 -12.07
CA TYR A 71 -0.58 -7.55 -11.25
C TYR A 71 -0.43 -7.85 -9.75
N LYS A 72 -0.66 -9.12 -9.36
CA LYS A 72 -0.48 -9.58 -7.97
C LYS A 72 0.98 -9.50 -7.53
N ALA A 73 1.94 -9.94 -8.36
CA ALA A 73 3.35 -9.93 -8.01
C ALA A 73 3.91 -8.51 -7.81
N ASN A 74 3.47 -7.54 -8.62
CA ASN A 74 3.87 -6.13 -8.49
C ASN A 74 3.25 -5.45 -7.28
N LYS A 75 1.96 -5.71 -7.01
CA LYS A 75 1.31 -5.24 -5.79
C LYS A 75 2.02 -5.75 -4.54
N GLN A 76 2.57 -6.97 -4.59
CA GLN A 76 3.36 -7.47 -3.47
C GLN A 76 4.58 -6.61 -3.13
N LEU A 77 5.09 -5.74 -4.02
CA LEU A 77 6.21 -4.83 -3.75
C LEU A 77 5.86 -3.77 -2.70
N THR A 78 4.57 -3.43 -2.61
CA THR A 78 4.01 -2.38 -1.75
C THR A 78 2.88 -2.89 -0.85
N GLU A 79 2.58 -4.18 -0.83
CA GLU A 79 1.48 -4.79 -0.06
C GLU A 79 1.50 -4.42 1.43
N GLY A 80 2.68 -4.44 2.08
CA GLY A 80 2.85 -4.01 3.47
C GLY A 80 2.89 -2.49 3.65
N LEU A 81 2.94 -1.74 2.54
CA LEU A 81 3.02 -0.28 2.44
C LEU A 81 1.71 0.37 1.96
N GLU A 82 0.68 -0.38 1.60
CA GLU A 82 -0.53 0.20 0.98
C GLU A 82 -1.64 0.51 1.99
N GLU A 83 -2.62 1.33 1.55
CA GLU A 83 -3.97 1.31 2.12
C GLU A 83 -4.59 -0.04 1.73
N TYR A 84 -4.47 -0.99 2.64
CA TYR A 84 -4.78 -2.41 2.52
C TYR A 84 -6.00 -2.72 1.64
N GLY A 85 -5.75 -3.18 0.41
CA GLY A 85 -6.77 -3.65 -0.53
C GLY A 85 -7.40 -5.00 -0.13
N ASN A 86 -8.55 -5.33 -0.74
CA ASN A 86 -9.42 -6.46 -0.39
C ASN A 86 -8.96 -7.84 -0.93
N GLU A 87 -7.67 -8.11 -1.09
CA GLU A 87 -7.22 -9.35 -1.78
C GLU A 87 -6.80 -10.49 -0.83
N LYS A 88 -7.15 -11.71 -1.28
CA LYS A 88 -7.03 -12.98 -0.54
C LYS A 88 -5.56 -13.43 -0.41
N LEU A 89 -5.18 -13.76 0.82
CA LEU A 89 -3.80 -13.98 1.28
C LEU A 89 -3.30 -15.43 1.18
N SER A 90 -1.97 -15.62 1.26
CA SER A 90 -1.26 -16.85 1.65
C SER A 90 -0.22 -16.58 2.76
N THR A 91 0.14 -17.58 3.56
CA THR A 91 1.05 -17.45 4.74
C THR A 91 2.45 -16.90 4.41
N ARG A 92 2.93 -16.99 3.16
CA ARG A 92 4.19 -16.37 2.71
C ARG A 92 4.12 -14.84 2.59
N SER A 93 2.92 -14.27 2.46
CA SER A 93 2.70 -12.83 2.31
C SER A 93 3.06 -12.04 3.58
N ASN A 94 2.86 -12.61 4.77
CA ASN A 94 3.08 -11.89 6.04
C ASN A 94 4.55 -11.54 6.32
N VAL A 95 5.50 -12.39 5.92
CA VAL A 95 6.94 -12.11 6.12
C VAL A 95 7.37 -10.92 5.28
N LYS A 96 6.94 -10.90 4.02
CA LYS A 96 7.18 -9.80 3.08
C LYS A 96 6.58 -8.50 3.59
N ARG A 97 5.33 -8.56 4.07
CA ARG A 97 4.63 -7.41 4.67
C ARG A 97 5.31 -6.92 5.96
N GLN A 98 5.83 -7.82 6.82
CA GLN A 98 6.61 -7.43 8.00
C GLN A 98 7.91 -6.70 7.61
N MET A 99 8.65 -7.19 6.61
CA MET A 99 9.86 -6.52 6.12
C MET A 99 9.56 -5.13 5.55
N GLN A 100 8.52 -5.02 4.72
CA GLN A 100 8.05 -3.74 4.18
C GLN A 100 7.61 -2.78 5.26
N ALA A 101 6.79 -3.26 6.20
CA ALA A 101 6.30 -2.45 7.30
C ALA A 101 7.45 -1.96 8.19
N LYS A 102 8.49 -2.78 8.41
CA LYS A 102 9.70 -2.40 9.11
C LYS A 102 10.44 -1.27 8.36
N MET A 103 10.75 -1.46 7.07
CA MET A 103 11.43 -0.44 6.25
C MET A 103 10.68 0.90 6.28
N ALA A 104 9.36 0.87 6.12
CA ALA A 104 8.54 2.07 6.19
C ALA A 104 8.51 2.71 7.57
N THR A 105 8.42 1.92 8.63
CA THR A 105 8.43 2.44 10.00
C THR A 105 9.76 3.12 10.30
N GLU A 106 10.89 2.48 9.97
CA GLU A 106 12.22 3.06 10.18
C GLU A 106 12.46 4.31 9.33
N LEU A 107 11.98 4.36 8.07
CA LEU A 107 12.00 5.57 7.25
C LEU A 107 11.26 6.72 7.93
N LEU A 108 10.02 6.48 8.36
CA LEU A 108 9.15 7.49 8.96
C LEU A 108 9.63 7.94 10.36
N ASP A 109 10.35 7.08 11.08
CA ASP A 109 10.97 7.41 12.37
C ASP A 109 12.21 8.31 12.20
N LEU A 110 12.96 8.13 11.11
CA LEU A 110 14.14 8.94 10.80
C LEU A 110 13.78 10.30 10.18
N ASP A 111 12.80 10.32 9.27
CA ASP A 111 12.27 11.55 8.65
C ASP A 111 10.84 11.32 8.14
N LEU A 112 9.87 12.00 8.75
CA LEU A 112 8.45 11.80 8.42
C LEU A 112 8.12 12.27 6.99
N GLU A 113 8.62 13.43 6.58
CA GLU A 113 8.24 14.08 5.32
C GLU A 113 8.93 13.41 4.11
N GLN A 114 10.24 13.20 4.20
CA GLN A 114 10.98 12.49 3.17
C GLN A 114 10.59 11.01 3.12
N GLY A 115 10.35 10.39 4.28
CA GLY A 115 9.85 9.01 4.36
C GLY A 115 8.50 8.85 3.66
N GLN A 116 7.55 9.76 3.86
CA GLN A 116 6.28 9.76 3.13
C GLN A 116 6.48 9.92 1.61
N THR A 117 7.39 10.79 1.19
CA THR A 117 7.72 10.99 -0.23
C THR A 117 8.29 9.72 -0.86
N ILE A 118 9.23 9.05 -0.18
CA ILE A 118 9.80 7.78 -0.64
C ILE A 118 8.72 6.71 -0.77
N LEU A 119 7.85 6.55 0.23
CA LEU A 119 6.78 5.56 0.19
C LEU A 119 5.75 5.84 -0.92
N ARG A 120 5.44 7.12 -1.19
CA ARG A 120 4.59 7.53 -2.31
C ARG A 120 5.24 7.17 -3.65
N LEU A 121 6.50 7.54 -3.85
CA LEU A 121 7.24 7.26 -5.09
C LEU A 121 7.42 5.76 -5.32
N TRP A 122 7.60 4.98 -4.24
CA TRP A 122 7.63 3.52 -4.32
C TRP A 122 6.31 2.97 -4.86
N LYS A 123 5.18 3.48 -4.34
CA LYS A 123 3.84 3.11 -4.82
C LYS A 123 3.57 3.52 -6.26
N GLU A 124 4.05 4.69 -6.67
CA GLU A 124 3.92 5.14 -8.07
C GLU A 124 4.71 4.21 -9.00
N MET A 125 5.96 3.89 -8.64
CA MET A 125 6.80 2.94 -9.35
C MET A 125 6.12 1.57 -9.49
N SER A 126 5.53 1.00 -8.41
CA SER A 126 4.87 -0.32 -8.47
C SER A 126 3.62 -0.36 -9.35
N ASN A 127 2.92 0.77 -9.52
CA ASN A 127 1.71 0.83 -10.35
C ASN A 127 2.02 0.89 -11.84
N VAL A 128 3.13 1.53 -12.23
CA VAL A 128 3.53 1.67 -13.65
C VAL A 128 3.77 0.31 -14.31
N PHE A 129 4.22 -0.70 -13.56
CA PHE A 129 4.44 -2.06 -14.07
C PHE A 129 3.17 -2.77 -14.60
N VAL A 130 1.97 -2.26 -14.31
CA VAL A 130 0.70 -2.90 -14.69
C VAL A 130 0.27 -2.54 -16.12
N ASP A 131 0.70 -1.41 -16.67
CA ASP A 131 0.17 -0.84 -17.93
C ASP A 131 1.04 -1.14 -19.17
N ILE A 132 2.06 -1.98 -19.02
CA ILE A 132 3.18 -2.11 -19.96
C ILE A 132 2.81 -2.70 -21.33
N ARG A 133 1.87 -3.66 -21.39
CA ARG A 133 1.70 -4.52 -22.58
C ARG A 133 0.99 -3.84 -23.77
N ASP A 134 0.33 -2.71 -23.54
CA ASP A 134 -0.42 -1.98 -24.57
C ASP A 134 0.32 -0.72 -25.09
N LEU A 135 1.54 -0.45 -24.60
CA LEU A 135 2.30 0.74 -24.98
C LEU A 135 3.18 0.47 -26.21
N ASP A 136 2.66 0.82 -27.40
CA ASP A 136 3.45 0.84 -28.64
C ASP A 136 4.20 2.18 -28.77
N PHE A 137 5.36 2.27 -28.12
CA PHE A 137 6.20 3.47 -28.17
C PHE A 137 6.68 3.74 -29.61
N GLN A 138 6.43 4.96 -30.09
CA GLN A 138 6.86 5.41 -31.43
C GLN A 138 8.17 6.19 -31.39
N THR A 139 8.49 6.78 -30.23
CA THR A 139 9.67 7.61 -30.01
C THR A 139 10.33 7.30 -28.68
N LEU A 140 11.60 7.66 -28.53
CA LEU A 140 12.29 7.56 -27.24
C LEU A 140 11.70 8.51 -26.20
N GLU A 141 11.21 9.68 -26.62
CA GLU A 141 10.59 10.66 -25.74
C GLU A 141 9.33 10.09 -25.06
N ASP A 142 8.50 9.36 -25.81
CA ASP A 142 7.34 8.66 -25.24
C ASP A 142 7.78 7.53 -24.30
N TYR A 143 8.86 6.82 -24.66
CA TYR A 143 9.44 5.75 -23.85
C TYR A 143 9.96 6.26 -22.50
N PHE A 144 10.66 7.41 -22.47
CA PHE A 144 11.25 7.95 -21.25
C PHE A 144 10.22 8.35 -20.19
N ILE A 145 9.06 8.87 -20.60
CA ILE A 145 7.99 9.27 -19.67
C ILE A 145 7.57 8.08 -18.80
N PHE A 146 7.44 6.91 -19.44
CA PHE A 146 7.13 5.66 -18.77
C PHE A 146 8.36 5.10 -18.03
N ARG A 147 9.48 4.96 -18.75
CA ARG A 147 10.63 4.17 -18.30
C ARG A 147 11.40 4.83 -17.15
N ALA A 148 11.37 6.15 -17.02
CA ALA A 148 11.98 6.83 -15.86
C ALA A 148 11.31 6.45 -14.54
N VAL A 149 9.99 6.25 -14.53
CA VAL A 149 9.25 5.81 -13.34
C VAL A 149 9.41 4.31 -13.12
N ASP A 150 9.31 3.52 -14.18
CA ASP A 150 9.49 2.06 -14.17
C ASP A 150 10.88 1.64 -13.67
N ALA A 151 11.94 2.33 -14.13
CA ALA A 151 13.31 2.14 -13.65
C ALA A 151 13.58 2.77 -12.26
N GLY A 152 12.56 3.40 -11.64
CA GLY A 152 12.65 3.95 -10.29
C GLY A 152 13.53 5.19 -10.15
N CYS A 153 13.80 5.97 -11.21
CA CYS A 153 14.72 7.11 -11.13
C CYS A 153 14.29 8.17 -10.09
N PRO A 154 13.03 8.63 -10.03
CA PRO A 154 12.58 9.57 -9.00
C PRO A 154 12.67 8.98 -7.59
N TRP A 155 12.35 7.70 -7.43
CA TRP A 155 12.39 6.99 -6.15
C TRP A 155 13.82 6.87 -5.61
N THR A 156 14.77 6.49 -6.48
CA THR A 156 16.19 6.44 -6.17
C THR A 156 16.71 7.82 -5.75
N MET A 157 16.36 8.89 -6.46
CA MET A 157 16.80 10.24 -6.07
C MET A 157 16.20 10.71 -4.74
N ALA A 158 14.95 10.33 -4.43
CA ALA A 158 14.38 10.59 -3.11
C ALA A 158 15.11 9.85 -1.99
N LEU A 159 15.54 8.60 -2.22
CA LEU A 159 16.38 7.88 -1.27
C LEU A 159 17.77 8.53 -1.10
N MET A 160 18.37 9.03 -2.18
CA MET A 160 19.66 9.75 -2.12
C MET A 160 19.53 11.04 -1.30
N CYS A 161 18.47 11.82 -1.56
CA CYS A 161 18.13 13.02 -0.78
C CYS A 161 17.96 12.71 0.71
N PHE A 162 17.15 11.70 1.01
CA PHE A 162 16.94 11.21 2.37
C PHE A 162 18.26 10.78 3.00
N SER A 163 19.13 10.07 2.29
CA SER A 163 20.40 9.61 2.84
C SER A 163 21.31 10.76 3.31
N MET A 164 21.18 11.93 2.70
CA MET A 164 22.04 13.10 2.92
C MET A 164 21.35 14.21 3.73
N ASP A 165 20.12 13.98 4.20
CA ASP A 165 19.25 15.00 4.79
C ASP A 165 19.14 16.26 3.91
N PHE A 166 18.85 16.04 2.63
CA PHE A 166 18.86 17.07 1.60
C PHE A 166 17.50 17.19 0.92
N TYR A 167 17.07 18.41 0.62
CA TYR A 167 15.85 18.66 -0.16
C TYR A 167 15.97 19.93 -1.00
N LEU A 168 15.25 19.95 -2.12
CA LEU A 168 15.00 21.15 -2.91
C LEU A 168 13.65 21.77 -2.51
N THR A 169 13.49 23.09 -2.67
CA THR A 169 12.13 23.67 -2.63
C THR A 169 11.35 23.29 -3.88
N ASP A 170 10.02 23.44 -3.85
CA ASP A 170 9.16 23.25 -5.03
C ASP A 170 9.62 24.10 -6.21
N GLU A 171 10.03 25.35 -5.94
CA GLU A 171 10.56 26.25 -6.96
C GLU A 171 11.88 25.74 -7.54
N GLU A 172 12.84 25.33 -6.71
CA GLU A 172 14.13 24.77 -7.18
C GLU A 172 13.92 23.45 -7.92
N THR A 173 12.98 22.62 -7.48
CA THR A 173 12.58 21.36 -8.15
C THR A 173 12.02 21.65 -9.54
N ALA A 174 11.11 22.63 -9.65
CA ALA A 174 10.57 23.06 -10.93
C ALA A 174 11.66 23.62 -11.87
N GLN A 175 12.57 24.44 -11.34
CA GLN A 175 13.67 25.03 -12.09
C GLN A 175 14.68 24.00 -12.61
N THR A 176 14.94 22.93 -11.85
CA THR A 176 15.92 21.89 -12.20
C THR A 176 15.31 20.71 -12.96
N SER A 177 13.98 20.62 -13.03
CA SER A 177 13.23 19.48 -13.60
C SER A 177 13.74 19.00 -14.96
N SER A 178 13.95 19.91 -15.92
CA SER A 178 14.39 19.54 -17.28
C SER A 178 15.81 18.95 -17.33
N ILE A 179 16.69 19.39 -16.42
CA ILE A 179 18.06 18.88 -16.29
C ILE A 179 18.03 17.52 -15.61
N THR A 180 17.23 17.40 -14.55
CA THR A 180 17.01 16.13 -13.84
C THR A 180 16.45 15.06 -14.79
N SER A 181 15.44 15.40 -15.61
CA SER A 181 14.89 14.48 -16.62
C SER A 181 15.94 14.05 -17.63
N ALA A 182 16.80 14.96 -18.11
CA ALA A 182 17.87 14.60 -19.04
C ALA A 182 18.90 13.63 -18.43
N ALA A 183 19.16 13.70 -17.12
CA ALA A 183 19.97 12.70 -16.43
C ALA A 183 19.26 11.34 -16.39
N TYR A 184 17.95 11.32 -16.07
CA TYR A 184 17.16 10.10 -16.02
C TYR A 184 17.10 9.39 -17.38
N ASP A 185 16.95 10.13 -18.48
CA ASP A 185 17.01 9.58 -19.84
C ASP A 185 18.29 8.76 -20.04
N ALA A 186 19.46 9.29 -19.63
CA ALA A 186 20.72 8.58 -19.73
C ALA A 186 20.76 7.34 -18.82
N TRP A 187 20.25 7.43 -17.58
CA TRP A 187 20.26 6.32 -16.63
C TRP A 187 19.44 5.13 -17.12
N VAL A 188 18.27 5.43 -17.71
CA VAL A 188 17.38 4.44 -18.31
C VAL A 188 18.07 3.72 -19.46
N LEU A 189 18.68 4.44 -20.40
CA LEU A 189 19.34 3.79 -21.54
C LEU A 189 20.58 2.99 -21.10
N VAL A 190 21.32 3.46 -20.10
CA VAL A 190 22.42 2.71 -19.48
C VAL A 190 21.91 1.41 -18.88
N ASN A 191 20.78 1.46 -18.17
CA ASN A 191 20.13 0.26 -17.63
C ASN A 191 19.83 -0.74 -18.74
N ASP A 192 19.05 -0.32 -19.75
CA ASP A 192 18.62 -1.17 -20.86
C ASP A 192 19.80 -1.74 -21.66
N TYR A 193 20.90 -1.00 -21.78
CA TYR A 193 22.09 -1.46 -22.49
C TYR A 193 22.80 -2.62 -21.76
N PHE A 194 22.94 -2.53 -20.44
CA PHE A 194 23.63 -3.55 -19.64
C PHE A 194 22.71 -4.68 -19.21
N SER A 195 21.42 -4.43 -18.99
CA SER A 195 20.44 -5.45 -18.59
C SER A 195 19.95 -6.32 -19.75
N TRP A 196 20.20 -5.93 -21.01
CA TRP A 196 19.66 -6.60 -22.20
C TRP A 196 19.82 -8.12 -22.20
N GLU A 197 21.03 -8.63 -21.95
CA GLU A 197 21.29 -10.07 -21.98
C GLU A 197 20.46 -10.83 -20.93
N LYS A 198 20.31 -10.26 -19.73
CA LYS A 198 19.45 -10.78 -18.67
C LYS A 198 17.97 -10.77 -19.10
N GLU A 199 17.49 -9.64 -19.61
CA GLU A 199 16.09 -9.47 -20.03
C GLU A 199 15.72 -10.39 -21.19
N TYR A 200 16.60 -10.52 -22.18
CA TYR A 200 16.41 -11.40 -23.33
C TYR A 200 16.37 -12.86 -22.91
N LYS A 201 17.26 -13.31 -22.00
CA LYS A 201 17.19 -14.67 -21.43
C LYS A 201 15.90 -14.91 -20.67
N ASN A 202 15.45 -13.94 -19.88
CA ASN A 202 14.20 -14.04 -19.17
C ASN A 202 13.01 -14.10 -20.13
N TYR A 203 13.07 -13.39 -21.26
CA TYR A 203 12.07 -13.49 -22.32
C TYR A 203 12.06 -14.87 -22.99
N GLU A 204 13.22 -15.43 -23.32
CA GLU A 204 13.35 -16.78 -23.89
C GLU A 204 12.84 -17.85 -22.92
N ALA A 205 13.22 -17.78 -21.65
CA ALA A 205 12.79 -18.71 -20.60
C ALA A 205 11.26 -18.69 -20.40
N ASN A 206 10.61 -17.55 -20.64
CA ASN A 206 9.16 -17.37 -20.57
C ASN A 206 8.43 -17.71 -21.89
N GLY A 207 9.06 -18.52 -22.76
CA GLY A 207 8.45 -18.99 -24.00
C GLY A 207 8.35 -17.92 -25.09
N SER A 208 9.13 -16.83 -24.99
CA SER A 208 9.13 -15.72 -25.96
C SER A 208 7.75 -15.08 -26.18
N THR A 209 6.96 -14.97 -25.11
CA THR A 209 5.63 -14.36 -25.14
C THR A 209 5.65 -12.97 -24.49
N GLY A 210 5.04 -11.97 -25.15
CA GLY A 210 5.01 -10.56 -24.70
C GLY A 210 6.02 -9.64 -25.40
N GLN A 211 6.11 -8.39 -24.94
CA GLN A 211 7.13 -7.41 -25.37
C GLN A 211 8.20 -7.24 -24.28
N ILE A 212 9.45 -7.04 -24.68
CA ILE A 212 10.55 -6.70 -23.76
C ILE A 212 10.59 -5.18 -23.61
N VAL A 213 10.56 -4.69 -22.38
CA VAL A 213 10.66 -3.26 -22.07
C VAL A 213 12.12 -2.86 -22.07
N SER A 214 12.66 -2.61 -23.25
CA SER A 214 14.07 -2.22 -23.42
C SER A 214 14.23 -1.37 -24.67
N ALA A 215 15.00 -0.29 -24.57
CA ALA A 215 15.40 0.48 -25.73
C ALA A 215 16.15 -0.36 -26.79
N VAL A 216 16.87 -1.41 -26.39
CA VAL A 216 17.50 -2.35 -27.34
C VAL A 216 16.44 -3.04 -28.19
N PHE A 217 15.38 -3.55 -27.56
CA PHE A 217 14.26 -4.19 -28.27
C PHE A 217 13.51 -3.20 -29.18
N LEU A 218 13.26 -1.98 -28.71
CA LEU A 218 12.62 -0.94 -29.50
C LEU A 218 13.45 -0.58 -30.75
N PHE A 219 14.77 -0.45 -30.60
CA PHE A 219 15.64 -0.15 -31.73
C PHE A 219 15.69 -1.29 -32.75
N MET A 220 15.73 -2.55 -32.28
CA MET A 220 15.61 -3.71 -33.16
C MET A 220 14.30 -3.67 -33.95
N LYS A 221 13.18 -3.34 -33.30
CA LYS A 221 11.85 -3.24 -33.92
C LYS A 221 11.73 -2.08 -34.90
N TRP A 222 12.10 -0.86 -34.49
CA TRP A 222 11.95 0.35 -35.29
C TRP A 222 12.86 0.36 -36.53
N HIS A 223 14.08 -0.17 -36.40
CA HIS A 223 15.07 -0.15 -37.48
C HIS A 223 15.22 -1.49 -38.20
N ASN A 224 14.56 -2.56 -37.74
CA ASN A 224 14.68 -3.92 -38.27
C ASN A 224 16.15 -4.38 -38.34
N ILE A 225 16.83 -4.29 -37.20
CA ILE A 225 18.26 -4.60 -37.03
C ILE A 225 18.49 -5.66 -35.96
N ASP A 226 19.67 -6.27 -35.97
CA ASP A 226 20.09 -7.22 -34.94
C ASP A 226 20.49 -6.52 -33.63
N GLN A 227 20.55 -7.29 -32.54
CA GLN A 227 20.89 -6.78 -31.21
C GLN A 227 22.26 -6.09 -31.13
N SER A 228 23.28 -6.55 -31.88
CA SER A 228 24.62 -5.95 -31.82
C SER A 228 24.59 -4.54 -32.42
N THR A 229 23.87 -4.39 -33.53
CA THR A 229 23.66 -3.09 -34.17
C THR A 229 22.77 -2.19 -33.32
N ALA A 230 21.70 -2.72 -32.71
CA ALA A 230 20.84 -1.97 -31.80
C ALA A 230 21.59 -1.44 -30.58
N LYS A 231 22.40 -2.29 -29.92
CA LYS A 231 23.27 -1.86 -28.81
C LYS A 231 24.27 -0.78 -29.23
N LYS A 232 24.86 -0.87 -30.43
CA LYS A 232 25.76 0.19 -30.94
C LYS A 232 25.04 1.52 -31.14
N MET A 233 23.82 1.49 -31.69
CA MET A 233 23.00 2.69 -31.85
C MET A 233 22.58 3.27 -30.48
N LEU A 234 22.14 2.42 -29.56
CA LEU A 234 21.78 2.80 -28.19
C LEU A 234 22.97 3.42 -27.45
N ARG A 235 24.18 2.92 -27.67
CA ARG A 235 25.41 3.53 -27.13
C ARG A 235 25.61 4.97 -27.61
N GLY A 236 25.40 5.23 -28.90
CA GLY A 236 25.43 6.60 -29.44
C GLY A 236 24.37 7.50 -28.82
N GLU A 237 23.18 6.94 -28.56
CA GLU A 237 22.10 7.65 -27.91
C GLU A 237 22.40 7.97 -26.44
N ILE A 238 22.97 7.04 -25.67
CA ILE A 238 23.43 7.29 -24.29
C ILE A 238 24.37 8.49 -24.25
N ILE A 239 25.38 8.51 -25.15
CA ILE A 239 26.34 9.62 -25.24
C ILE A 239 25.62 10.93 -25.55
N SER A 240 24.70 10.92 -26.52
CA SER A 240 23.88 12.09 -26.87
C SER A 240 23.07 12.63 -25.68
N ARG A 241 22.46 11.74 -24.88
CA ARG A 241 21.69 12.13 -23.68
C ARG A 241 22.58 12.66 -22.55
N GLU A 242 23.76 12.07 -22.34
CA GLU A 242 24.76 12.59 -21.40
C GLU A 242 25.28 13.98 -21.81
N GLU A 243 25.56 14.19 -23.10
CA GLU A 243 25.97 15.48 -23.65
C GLU A 243 24.89 16.53 -23.45
N ARG A 244 23.62 16.18 -23.71
CA ARG A 244 22.47 17.05 -23.46
C ARG A 244 22.34 17.41 -21.98
N TYR A 245 22.46 16.45 -21.07
CA TYR A 245 22.46 16.71 -19.63
C TYR A 245 23.58 17.71 -19.25
N CYS A 246 24.81 17.47 -19.73
CA CYS A 246 25.95 18.35 -19.48
C CYS A 246 25.73 19.76 -20.03
N GLN A 247 25.16 19.87 -21.24
CA GLN A 247 24.87 21.15 -21.87
C GLN A 247 23.80 21.93 -21.10
N LEU A 248 22.67 21.29 -20.76
CA LEU A 248 21.59 21.94 -20.00
C LEU A 248 22.08 22.42 -18.62
N LYS A 249 22.91 21.62 -17.95
CA LYS A 249 23.55 22.00 -16.69
C LYS A 249 24.48 23.21 -16.88
N ALA A 250 25.34 23.20 -17.90
CA ALA A 250 26.25 24.30 -18.19
C ALA A 250 25.49 25.61 -18.53
N ASP A 251 24.44 25.51 -19.35
CA ASP A 251 23.57 26.63 -19.70
C ASP A 251 22.87 27.20 -18.46
N TYR A 252 22.43 26.35 -17.54
CA TYR A 252 21.84 26.78 -16.27
C TYR A 252 22.84 27.58 -15.43
N PHE A 253 24.07 27.07 -15.27
CA PHE A 253 25.14 27.80 -14.58
C PHE A 253 25.48 29.14 -15.25
N ALA A 254 25.43 29.21 -16.57
CA ALA A 254 25.72 30.43 -17.32
C ALA A 254 24.67 31.54 -17.13
N ARG A 255 23.41 31.19 -16.83
CA ARG A 255 22.31 32.15 -16.61
C ARG A 255 22.44 32.96 -15.30
N GLY A 256 23.26 32.50 -14.35
CA GLY A 256 23.41 33.12 -13.03
C GLY A 256 22.26 32.77 -12.05
N ASN A 257 22.32 33.28 -10.81
CA ASN A 257 21.35 32.99 -9.73
C ASN A 257 21.27 31.51 -9.26
N VAL A 258 22.41 30.80 -9.22
CA VAL A 258 22.44 29.42 -8.71
C VAL A 258 22.56 29.40 -7.18
N THR A 259 21.63 28.72 -6.50
CA THR A 259 21.70 28.51 -5.05
C THR A 259 22.70 27.41 -4.70
N SER A 260 23.22 27.42 -3.47
CA SER A 260 24.09 26.34 -2.98
C SER A 260 23.40 24.97 -3.00
N ARG A 261 22.06 24.93 -2.81
CA ARG A 261 21.26 23.70 -2.90
C ARG A 261 21.21 23.15 -4.32
N ILE A 262 21.01 24.01 -5.31
CA ILE A 262 21.02 23.59 -6.73
C ILE A 262 22.42 23.08 -7.13
N ILE A 263 23.50 23.74 -6.67
CA ILE A 263 24.86 23.23 -6.89
C ILE A 263 25.00 21.81 -6.32
N LYS A 264 24.57 21.60 -5.08
CA LYS A 264 24.62 20.29 -4.42
C LYS A 264 23.77 19.25 -5.14
N TRP A 265 22.58 19.63 -5.61
CA TRP A 265 21.72 18.76 -6.41
C TRP A 265 22.39 18.29 -7.70
N PHE A 266 23.02 19.20 -8.45
CA PHE A 266 23.73 18.81 -9.67
C PHE A 266 24.97 17.96 -9.41
N GLN A 267 25.69 18.21 -8.30
CA GLN A 267 26.78 17.33 -7.86
C GLN A 267 26.27 15.92 -7.54
N LEU A 268 25.11 15.83 -6.87
CA LEU A 268 24.47 14.55 -6.59
C LEU A 268 24.06 13.83 -7.89
N LEU A 269 23.44 14.54 -8.84
CA LEU A 269 23.11 13.97 -10.15
C LEU A 269 24.37 13.48 -10.88
N ASP A 270 25.49 14.21 -10.82
CA ASP A 270 26.75 13.78 -11.43
C ASP A 270 27.26 12.46 -10.82
N ILE A 271 27.23 12.36 -9.49
CA ILE A 271 27.66 11.16 -8.76
C ILE A 271 26.74 9.98 -9.06
N VAL A 272 25.42 10.17 -9.01
CA VAL A 272 24.46 9.10 -9.28
C VAL A 272 24.51 8.67 -10.74
N THR A 273 24.72 9.58 -11.69
CA THR A 273 24.91 9.24 -13.11
C THR A 273 26.15 8.36 -13.31
N ALA A 274 27.28 8.78 -12.75
CA ALA A 274 28.53 8.03 -12.83
C ALA A 274 28.42 6.68 -12.10
N GLY A 275 27.86 6.68 -10.90
CA GLY A 275 27.68 5.50 -10.05
C GLY A 275 26.74 4.49 -10.69
N ASN A 276 25.62 4.92 -11.29
CA ASN A 276 24.69 4.06 -12.01
C ASN A 276 25.35 3.39 -13.21
N PHE A 277 26.19 4.12 -13.95
CA PHE A 277 26.96 3.55 -15.05
C PHE A 277 27.94 2.48 -14.56
N VAL A 278 28.78 2.82 -13.57
CA VAL A 278 29.77 1.89 -13.02
C VAL A 278 29.09 0.65 -12.46
N TRP A 279 28.02 0.83 -11.66
CA TRP A 279 27.25 -0.28 -11.10
C TRP A 279 26.64 -1.16 -12.18
N SER A 280 25.98 -0.58 -13.19
CA SER A 280 25.39 -1.37 -14.30
C SER A 280 26.45 -2.14 -15.08
N MET A 281 27.64 -1.57 -15.23
CA MET A 281 28.74 -2.21 -15.93
C MET A 281 29.35 -3.38 -15.15
N THR A 282 29.35 -3.35 -13.82
CA THR A 282 30.08 -4.33 -13.01
C THR A 282 29.16 -5.33 -12.30
N THR A 283 27.89 -4.97 -12.07
CA THR A 283 26.97 -5.73 -11.23
C THR A 283 26.81 -7.16 -11.71
N ALA A 284 27.01 -8.12 -10.80
CA ALA A 284 26.76 -9.54 -11.06
C ALA A 284 25.30 -9.82 -11.47
N ARG A 285 24.39 -8.87 -11.27
CA ARG A 285 22.99 -8.95 -11.72
C ARG A 285 22.86 -9.03 -13.25
N TYR A 286 23.77 -8.41 -14.01
CA TYR A 286 23.73 -8.34 -15.48
C TYR A 286 24.71 -9.28 -16.18
N HIS A 287 25.61 -9.93 -15.43
CA HIS A 287 26.65 -10.79 -15.99
C HIS A 287 26.35 -12.27 -15.75
N ASP A 288 26.21 -13.03 -16.84
CA ASP A 288 25.87 -14.45 -16.81
C ASP A 288 26.94 -15.36 -16.19
N ASP A 289 28.20 -14.98 -16.37
CA ASP A 289 29.36 -15.73 -15.87
C ASP A 289 29.74 -15.32 -14.44
N ALA A 290 29.08 -14.30 -13.89
CA ALA A 290 29.36 -13.81 -12.56
C ALA A 290 28.77 -14.74 -11.49
N GLU A 291 29.40 -14.70 -10.32
CA GLU A 291 28.84 -15.34 -9.14
C GLU A 291 27.45 -14.76 -8.86
N ASP A 292 26.38 -15.58 -8.92
CA ASP A 292 25.02 -15.13 -8.56
C ASP A 292 25.06 -14.26 -7.29
N ALA A 293 24.59 -13.02 -7.43
CA ALA A 293 24.57 -12.02 -6.38
C ALA A 293 23.63 -12.41 -5.22
N TYR A 294 22.60 -13.22 -5.50
CA TYR A 294 21.58 -13.61 -4.52
C TYR A 294 21.36 -15.15 -4.47
N PRO A 295 22.42 -15.95 -4.27
CA PRO A 295 22.38 -17.39 -4.48
C PRO A 295 21.52 -18.12 -3.45
N GLY A 296 21.41 -17.57 -2.24
CA GLY A 296 20.54 -18.09 -1.18
C GLY A 296 19.05 -17.89 -1.45
N LEU A 297 18.66 -16.89 -2.23
CA LEU A 297 17.26 -16.56 -2.49
C LEU A 297 16.72 -17.25 -3.74
N ARG A 298 17.51 -17.28 -4.83
CA ARG A 298 17.12 -17.95 -6.08
C ARG A 298 17.04 -19.47 -5.92
N ALA A 299 17.88 -20.07 -5.07
CA ALA A 299 17.81 -21.50 -4.73
C ALA A 299 16.55 -21.89 -3.94
N VAL A 300 15.92 -20.96 -3.19
CA VAL A 300 14.70 -21.22 -2.39
C VAL A 300 13.45 -21.30 -3.27
N ASN A 301 13.45 -20.67 -4.44
CA ASN A 301 12.37 -20.86 -5.42
C ASN A 301 12.48 -22.19 -6.17
N GLN A 302 13.69 -22.76 -6.30
CA GLN A 302 13.88 -24.11 -6.85
C GLN A 302 13.68 -25.22 -5.81
N LYS A 303 13.75 -24.92 -4.51
CA LYS A 303 13.50 -25.90 -3.43
C LYS A 303 12.42 -25.42 -2.47
N LYS A 304 11.19 -25.89 -2.70
CA LYS A 304 10.15 -25.93 -1.66
C LYS A 304 10.64 -26.75 -0.46
N LYS A 305 10.28 -26.26 0.73
CA LYS A 305 10.54 -26.75 2.09
C LYS A 305 11.95 -26.45 2.62
N ASP A 306 12.08 -25.36 3.38
CA ASP A 306 12.23 -25.48 4.85
C ASP A 306 12.24 -24.10 5.53
N SER A 307 11.59 -24.06 6.68
CA SER A 307 11.54 -22.95 7.65
C SER A 307 12.93 -22.73 8.27
N ARG A 308 13.60 -21.61 7.95
CA ARG A 308 14.76 -21.14 8.71
C ARG A 308 14.37 -20.13 9.79
N PRO A 309 15.12 -20.03 10.90
CA PRO A 309 14.69 -19.31 12.09
C PRO A 309 14.80 -17.79 11.95
N PHE A 310 13.80 -17.11 12.51
CA PHE A 310 13.51 -15.68 12.50
C PHE A 310 14.36 -14.88 13.51
N SER A 311 15.63 -14.60 13.22
CA SER A 311 16.47 -13.76 14.10
C SER A 311 16.74 -12.33 13.59
N SER A 312 16.21 -11.93 12.43
CA SER A 312 16.57 -10.66 11.75
C SER A 312 15.58 -9.49 12.00
N LEU A 313 14.32 -9.78 12.30
CA LEU A 313 13.28 -8.76 12.43
C LEU A 313 13.31 -7.99 13.77
N SER A 314 14.00 -8.50 14.79
CA SER A 314 14.10 -7.89 16.12
C SER A 314 15.29 -6.93 16.29
N THR A 315 16.27 -6.97 15.39
CA THR A 315 17.40 -6.03 15.37
C THR A 315 17.14 -4.87 14.41
N PRO A 316 17.48 -3.61 14.76
CA PRO A 316 17.54 -2.51 13.80
C PRO A 316 18.38 -2.90 12.59
N ILE A 317 18.07 -2.37 11.39
CA ILE A 317 18.93 -2.58 10.21
C ILE A 317 20.27 -1.88 10.49
N ALA A 318 21.24 -2.67 10.96
CA ALA A 318 22.53 -2.20 11.45
C ALA A 318 23.59 -2.15 10.34
N PRO A 319 24.67 -1.37 10.48
CA PRO A 319 25.73 -1.25 9.49
C PRO A 319 26.34 -2.60 9.12
N LEU A 320 26.56 -2.83 7.81
CA LEU A 320 27.06 -4.08 7.25
C LEU A 320 28.45 -4.45 7.78
N ARG A 321 28.58 -5.69 8.29
CA ARG A 321 29.87 -6.37 8.50
C ARG A 321 30.05 -7.43 7.40
N ILE A 322 31.02 -7.21 6.52
CA ILE A 322 31.39 -8.11 5.43
C ILE A 322 32.21 -9.27 6.01
N ASN A 323 31.82 -10.53 5.75
CA ASN A 323 32.79 -11.62 5.59
C ASN A 323 32.24 -12.86 4.85
N ALA A 324 33.01 -13.22 3.82
CA ALA A 324 32.88 -14.25 2.80
C ALA A 324 32.91 -15.73 3.27
N LYS A 325 32.09 -16.59 2.65
CA LYS A 325 32.52 -17.65 1.68
C LYS A 325 31.48 -18.77 1.42
N ARG A 326 31.23 -18.97 0.11
CA ARG A 326 30.65 -20.09 -0.70
C ARG A 326 31.32 -21.47 -0.44
N GLN A 327 30.90 -22.68 -0.89
CA GLN A 327 29.82 -23.23 -1.74
C GLN A 327 29.89 -24.79 -1.82
N GLN A 328 28.85 -25.38 -2.45
CA GLN A 328 28.84 -26.55 -3.38
C GLN A 328 28.69 -27.97 -2.80
N SER A 329 28.00 -28.96 -3.44
CA SER A 329 27.55 -29.15 -4.84
C SER A 329 26.40 -30.20 -4.97
N VAL A 330 25.85 -30.30 -6.19
CA VAL A 330 24.67 -31.07 -6.67
C VAL A 330 25.05 -32.44 -7.28
N GLY A 331 24.09 -33.37 -7.43
CA GLY A 331 24.17 -34.52 -8.35
C GLY A 331 22.79 -35.12 -8.73
N LEU A 332 22.56 -35.33 -10.04
CA LEU A 332 21.40 -35.92 -10.76
C LEU A 332 21.47 -37.48 -10.80
N VAL A 333 20.45 -38.32 -11.12
CA VAL A 333 19.78 -38.61 -12.42
C VAL A 333 18.61 -39.64 -12.23
N ALA A 334 17.65 -39.62 -13.18
CA ALA A 334 16.38 -40.34 -13.53
C ALA A 334 16.36 -41.91 -13.64
N PRO A 335 15.39 -42.59 -14.34
CA PRO A 335 13.90 -42.51 -14.50
C PRO A 335 13.16 -43.89 -14.28
N ASP A 336 11.82 -43.95 -14.36
CA ASP A 336 11.05 -44.86 -15.27
C ASP A 336 9.51 -44.79 -15.07
N SER A 337 8.80 -44.76 -16.21
CA SER A 337 7.32 -44.79 -16.43
C SER A 337 6.86 -46.26 -16.64
N PRO A 338 5.66 -46.64 -17.18
CA PRO A 338 4.49 -45.87 -17.64
C PRO A 338 3.10 -46.49 -17.33
N GLY A 339 2.04 -45.78 -17.76
CA GLY A 339 0.78 -46.41 -18.20
C GLY A 339 -0.49 -45.66 -17.78
N SER A 340 -1.52 -45.42 -18.59
CA SER A 340 -1.78 -45.12 -20.01
C SER A 340 -3.31 -45.11 -20.18
N LEU A 341 -3.81 -44.29 -21.11
CA LEU A 341 -5.14 -44.29 -21.76
C LEU A 341 -6.36 -43.81 -20.93
N GLY A 342 -7.27 -42.99 -21.45
CA GLY A 342 -7.43 -42.43 -22.81
C GLY A 342 -8.87 -41.94 -23.00
N SER A 343 -9.02 -40.78 -23.68
CA SER A 343 -10.04 -40.29 -24.65
C SER A 343 -11.44 -40.93 -24.69
N SER A 344 -12.56 -40.30 -25.07
CA SER A 344 -12.96 -39.23 -26.03
C SER A 344 -14.50 -39.10 -25.86
N SER A 345 -15.26 -38.08 -26.26
CA SER A 345 -15.62 -37.61 -27.63
C SER A 345 -16.64 -36.45 -27.46
N ASP A 346 -16.54 -35.31 -28.15
CA ASP A 346 -17.16 -34.93 -29.45
C ASP A 346 -18.67 -35.28 -29.58
N SER A 347 -19.59 -34.30 -29.62
CA SER A 347 -20.11 -33.53 -30.80
C SER A 347 -21.10 -34.39 -31.63
N GLU A 348 -22.21 -33.98 -32.27
CA GLU A 348 -22.70 -32.76 -32.92
C GLU A 348 -24.10 -33.11 -33.54
N VAL A 349 -24.98 -32.09 -33.76
CA VAL A 349 -25.80 -31.85 -35.00
C VAL A 349 -26.94 -32.89 -35.35
N ASP A 350 -28.11 -32.63 -35.94
CA ASP A 350 -28.62 -31.62 -36.87
C ASP A 350 -30.18 -31.57 -36.98
N THR A 351 -30.65 -30.46 -37.56
CA THR A 351 -31.83 -30.11 -38.40
C THR A 351 -33.12 -30.96 -38.57
N GLY A 352 -34.24 -30.22 -38.77
CA GLY A 352 -35.22 -30.54 -39.83
C GLY A 352 -36.72 -30.22 -39.64
N LEU A 353 -37.16 -29.00 -40.02
CA LEU A 353 -38.41 -28.58 -40.74
C LEU A 353 -39.74 -29.40 -40.60
N THR A 354 -40.93 -28.84 -40.28
CA THR A 354 -41.81 -27.99 -41.12
C THR A 354 -43.16 -27.67 -40.39
N SER A 355 -43.80 -26.54 -40.73
CA SER A 355 -45.12 -25.99 -40.31
C SER A 355 -46.35 -26.78 -40.86
N PRO A 356 -47.67 -26.45 -40.62
CA PRO A 356 -48.27 -25.24 -40.03
C PRO A 356 -49.57 -25.36 -39.14
N ALA A 357 -49.87 -24.26 -38.42
CA ALA A 357 -51.15 -23.66 -37.98
C ALA A 357 -52.36 -24.49 -37.47
N SER A 358 -52.82 -24.24 -36.22
CA SER A 358 -54.17 -23.69 -35.89
C SER A 358 -54.41 -23.44 -34.38
N SER A 359 -55.07 -22.30 -34.09
CA SER A 359 -56.05 -21.97 -33.02
C SER A 359 -55.89 -22.36 -31.52
N LYS A 360 -55.85 -21.30 -30.67
CA LYS A 360 -56.33 -21.12 -29.26
C LYS A 360 -55.77 -22.08 -28.17
N PRO A 361 -55.76 -21.73 -26.86
CA PRO A 361 -55.87 -20.44 -26.14
C PRO A 361 -54.50 -20.01 -25.54
N GLU A 362 -54.34 -18.76 -25.08
CA GLU A 362 -53.11 -18.32 -24.38
C GLU A 362 -52.93 -19.10 -23.06
N GLN A 363 -52.18 -20.20 -23.15
CA GLN A 363 -51.55 -20.86 -22.02
C GLN A 363 -50.42 -19.94 -21.52
N ARG A 364 -50.49 -19.57 -20.23
CA ARG A 364 -49.33 -19.03 -19.50
C ARG A 364 -48.16 -19.94 -19.79
N LYS A 365 -47.13 -19.44 -20.48
CA LYS A 365 -45.83 -20.11 -20.50
C LYS A 365 -45.41 -20.23 -19.05
N ASP A 366 -45.37 -21.45 -18.53
CA ASP A 366 -44.65 -21.78 -17.30
C ASP A 366 -43.18 -21.44 -17.55
N SER A 367 -42.84 -20.16 -17.36
CA SER A 367 -41.47 -19.68 -17.37
C SER A 367 -40.76 -20.38 -16.22
N ILE A 368 -39.68 -21.09 -16.52
CA ILE A 368 -38.78 -21.64 -15.51
C ILE A 368 -38.50 -20.51 -14.50
N PRO A 369 -38.85 -20.68 -13.21
CA PRO A 369 -38.64 -19.63 -12.22
C PRO A 369 -37.17 -19.27 -12.20
N VAL A 370 -36.85 -18.00 -12.46
CA VAL A 370 -35.49 -17.50 -12.32
C VAL A 370 -35.10 -17.72 -10.85
N PRO A 371 -33.98 -18.42 -10.57
CA PRO A 371 -33.61 -18.75 -9.20
C PRO A 371 -33.33 -17.46 -8.41
N LEU A 372 -33.83 -17.38 -7.18
CA LEU A 372 -33.70 -16.19 -6.31
C LEU A 372 -32.25 -15.61 -6.23
N PRO A 373 -31.18 -16.44 -6.18
CA PRO A 373 -29.80 -15.95 -6.23
C PRO A 373 -29.45 -15.10 -7.46
N ALA A 374 -30.16 -15.23 -8.59
CA ALA A 374 -29.92 -14.40 -9.77
C ALA A 374 -30.30 -12.93 -9.56
N PHE A 375 -31.06 -12.61 -8.50
CA PHE A 375 -31.41 -11.24 -8.12
C PHE A 375 -30.56 -10.70 -6.96
N GLU A 376 -29.57 -11.47 -6.49
CA GLU A 376 -28.72 -11.06 -5.38
C GLU A 376 -27.88 -9.83 -5.74
N GLU A 377 -27.42 -9.73 -6.99
CA GLU A 377 -26.65 -8.59 -7.48
C GLU A 377 -27.39 -7.26 -7.26
N ILE A 378 -28.69 -7.21 -7.53
CA ILE A 378 -29.55 -6.03 -7.32
C ILE A 378 -29.53 -5.62 -5.84
N SER A 379 -29.59 -6.58 -4.93
CA SER A 379 -29.58 -6.31 -3.49
C SER A 379 -28.20 -5.86 -2.97
N LEU A 380 -27.14 -6.07 -3.76
CA LEU A 380 -25.76 -5.72 -3.42
C LEU A 380 -25.26 -4.47 -4.14
N GLU A 381 -25.99 -3.89 -5.10
CA GLU A 381 -25.59 -2.65 -5.77
C GLU A 381 -25.20 -1.51 -4.80
N PRO A 382 -25.94 -1.25 -3.68
CA PRO A 382 -25.53 -0.25 -2.69
C PRO A 382 -24.16 -0.55 -2.05
N TYR A 383 -23.86 -1.83 -1.81
CA TYR A 383 -22.58 -2.27 -1.27
C TYR A 383 -21.46 -2.17 -2.31
N VAL A 384 -21.72 -2.53 -3.57
CA VAL A 384 -20.77 -2.39 -4.68
C VAL A 384 -20.39 -0.93 -4.87
N TYR A 385 -21.37 -0.02 -4.81
CA TYR A 385 -21.12 1.42 -4.83
C TYR A 385 -20.23 1.86 -3.66
N LEU A 386 -20.53 1.47 -2.42
CA LEU A 386 -19.68 1.85 -1.28
C LEU A 386 -18.25 1.31 -1.42
N LYS A 387 -18.08 0.10 -1.95
CA LYS A 387 -16.76 -0.51 -2.18
C LYS A 387 -15.95 0.17 -3.29
N SER A 388 -16.58 0.85 -4.24
CA SER A 388 -15.86 1.59 -5.27
C SER A 388 -15.24 2.90 -4.74
N LEU A 389 -15.66 3.37 -3.57
CA LEU A 389 -15.11 4.58 -2.94
C LEU A 389 -13.73 4.30 -2.28
N PRO A 390 -12.77 5.24 -2.31
CA PRO A 390 -11.43 5.05 -1.77
C PRO A 390 -11.42 4.78 -0.26
N SER A 391 -10.64 3.80 0.24
CA SER A 391 -10.66 3.35 1.64
C SER A 391 -9.26 3.22 2.25
N LYS A 392 -9.10 3.54 3.54
CA LYS A 392 -7.81 3.55 4.25
C LYS A 392 -7.28 2.16 4.67
N GLY A 393 -8.03 1.07 4.46
CA GLY A 393 -7.59 -0.31 4.72
C GLY A 393 -7.25 -0.74 6.16
N VAL A 394 -7.38 0.13 7.17
CA VAL A 394 -6.87 -0.09 8.56
C VAL A 394 -7.24 -1.43 9.20
N ARG A 395 -8.42 -2.00 8.91
CA ARG A 395 -8.84 -3.30 9.48
C ARG A 395 -8.06 -4.49 8.92
N ASN A 396 -7.77 -4.47 7.61
CA ASN A 396 -7.00 -5.53 6.98
C ASN A 396 -5.57 -5.51 7.53
N ALA A 397 -5.00 -4.32 7.79
CA ALA A 397 -3.77 -4.15 8.55
C ALA A 397 -3.77 -4.88 9.89
N ALA A 398 -4.85 -4.70 10.66
CA ALA A 398 -4.99 -5.33 11.95
C ALA A 398 -5.06 -6.85 11.82
N ILE A 399 -5.79 -7.36 10.83
CA ILE A 399 -5.87 -8.81 10.55
C ILE A 399 -4.50 -9.36 10.20
N ASP A 400 -3.80 -8.74 9.25
CA ASP A 400 -2.46 -9.17 8.81
C ASP A 400 -1.45 -9.10 9.96
N GLY A 401 -1.50 -8.04 10.76
CA GLY A 401 -0.69 -7.89 11.95
C GLY A 401 -0.97 -8.99 12.96
N LEU A 402 -2.23 -9.31 13.22
CA LEU A 402 -2.59 -10.39 14.15
C LEU A 402 -2.18 -11.77 13.62
N ASP A 403 -2.19 -11.98 12.31
CA ASP A 403 -1.78 -13.25 11.69
C ASP A 403 -0.28 -13.53 11.87
N VAL A 404 0.55 -12.50 12.06
CA VAL A 404 1.96 -12.66 12.45
C VAL A 404 2.07 -13.47 13.73
N TRP A 405 1.23 -13.17 14.73
CA TRP A 405 1.26 -13.85 16.01
C TRP A 405 0.44 -15.15 16.04
N TYR A 406 -0.68 -15.22 15.33
CA TYR A 406 -1.62 -16.34 15.43
C TYR A 406 -1.43 -17.42 14.36
N GLN A 407 -0.83 -17.08 13.21
CA GLN A 407 -0.60 -17.96 12.06
C GLN A 407 -1.84 -18.80 11.72
N ALA A 408 -3.00 -18.14 11.60
CA ALA A 408 -4.25 -18.83 11.33
C ALA A 408 -4.22 -19.47 9.91
N PRO A 409 -5.02 -20.52 9.65
CA PRO A 409 -5.11 -21.09 8.31
C PRO A 409 -5.51 -20.03 7.29
N GLU A 410 -4.87 -20.05 6.12
CA GLU A 410 -5.09 -19.09 5.03
C GLU A 410 -6.57 -18.84 4.71
N ARG A 411 -7.33 -19.94 4.58
CA ARG A 411 -8.77 -19.88 4.36
C ARG A 411 -9.50 -19.11 5.47
N SER A 412 -9.11 -19.31 6.72
CA SER A 412 -9.71 -18.65 7.87
C SER A 412 -9.39 -17.15 7.88
N VAL A 413 -8.15 -16.75 7.57
CA VAL A 413 -7.77 -15.34 7.43
C VAL A 413 -8.61 -14.64 6.37
N ILE A 414 -8.76 -15.25 5.20
CA ILE A 414 -9.59 -14.73 4.11
C ILE A 414 -11.05 -14.54 4.54
N LEU A 415 -11.62 -15.53 5.23
CA LEU A 415 -12.99 -15.46 5.72
C LEU A 415 -13.14 -14.37 6.80
N ILE A 416 -12.15 -14.19 7.67
CA ILE A 416 -12.16 -13.15 8.70
C ILE A 416 -12.06 -11.75 8.07
N GLN A 417 -11.25 -11.58 7.02
CA GLN A 417 -11.21 -10.34 6.23
C GLN A 417 -12.56 -10.06 5.58
N GLU A 418 -13.18 -11.06 4.96
CA GLU A 418 -14.52 -10.92 4.36
C GLU A 418 -15.56 -10.53 5.42
N ILE A 419 -15.54 -11.17 6.60
CA ILE A 419 -16.42 -10.82 7.73
C ILE A 419 -16.20 -9.36 8.15
N ALA A 420 -14.95 -8.94 8.36
CA ALA A 420 -14.63 -7.58 8.79
C ALA A 420 -15.08 -6.53 7.76
N ASP A 421 -14.88 -6.80 6.48
CA ASP A 421 -15.32 -5.95 5.36
C ASP A 421 -16.84 -5.83 5.29
N LEU A 422 -17.56 -6.96 5.33
CA LEU A 422 -19.02 -6.99 5.26
C LEU A 422 -19.64 -6.25 6.44
N LEU A 423 -19.15 -6.50 7.66
CA LEU A 423 -19.63 -5.83 8.87
C LEU A 423 -19.35 -4.33 8.83
N HIS A 424 -18.14 -3.94 8.42
CA HIS A 424 -17.80 -2.53 8.33
C HIS A 424 -18.66 -1.79 7.29
N SER A 425 -18.78 -2.33 6.08
CA SER A 425 -19.59 -1.72 5.03
C SER A 425 -21.06 -1.65 5.41
N SER A 426 -21.59 -2.71 6.04
CA SER A 426 -22.95 -2.71 6.61
C SER A 426 -23.12 -1.57 7.62
N SER A 427 -22.20 -1.47 8.58
CA SER A 427 -22.25 -0.42 9.61
C SER A 427 -22.18 0.97 9.02
N LEU A 428 -21.29 1.24 8.05
CA LEU A 428 -21.19 2.56 7.41
C LEU A 428 -22.48 2.98 6.70
N MET A 429 -23.10 2.06 5.96
CA MET A 429 -24.35 2.35 5.24
C MET A 429 -25.49 2.71 6.18
N VAL A 430 -25.57 2.03 7.33
CA VAL A 430 -26.60 2.28 8.35
C VAL A 430 -26.28 3.54 9.15
N ASP A 431 -25.02 3.75 9.55
CA ASP A 431 -24.53 4.92 10.27
C ASP A 431 -24.77 6.19 9.43
N ASP A 432 -24.43 6.18 8.13
CA ASP A 432 -24.72 7.30 7.21
C ASP A 432 -26.21 7.70 7.20
N ILE A 433 -27.11 6.73 7.30
CA ILE A 433 -28.57 6.98 7.37
C ILE A 433 -28.96 7.52 8.74
N GLN A 434 -28.45 6.90 9.80
CA GLN A 434 -28.78 7.24 11.19
C GLN A 434 -28.31 8.66 11.53
N ASP A 435 -27.16 9.05 11.00
CA ASP A 435 -26.56 10.37 11.18
C ASP A 435 -27.05 11.39 10.15
N ASN A 436 -27.79 10.94 9.12
CA ASN A 436 -28.26 11.75 8.01
C ASN A 436 -27.11 12.44 7.25
N SER A 437 -26.01 11.72 7.09
CA SER A 437 -24.78 12.15 6.42
C SER A 437 -24.97 12.28 4.90
N PRO A 438 -24.77 13.46 4.28
CA PRO A 438 -24.94 13.61 2.83
C PRO A 438 -23.76 13.05 2.03
N LEU A 439 -22.57 12.96 2.64
CA LEU A 439 -21.32 12.62 1.98
C LEU A 439 -20.57 11.50 2.70
N ARG A 440 -19.90 10.66 1.92
CA ARG A 440 -18.98 9.63 2.37
C ARG A 440 -17.72 9.68 1.49
N ARG A 441 -16.56 9.94 2.11
CA ARG A 441 -15.24 9.97 1.41
C ARG A 441 -15.18 10.98 0.25
N GLY A 442 -15.93 12.08 0.35
CA GLY A 442 -16.03 13.13 -0.67
C GLY A 442 -17.06 12.86 -1.77
N PHE A 443 -17.76 11.72 -1.72
CA PHE A 443 -18.80 11.33 -2.68
C PHE A 443 -20.17 11.27 -2.00
N PRO A 444 -21.30 11.27 -2.74
CA PRO A 444 -22.62 11.09 -2.15
C PRO A 444 -22.70 9.84 -1.27
N ALA A 445 -23.32 9.94 -0.10
CA ALA A 445 -23.56 8.75 0.74
C ALA A 445 -24.46 7.73 0.00
N THR A 446 -24.33 6.44 0.30
CA THR A 446 -25.04 5.37 -0.43
C THR A 446 -26.56 5.58 -0.48
N HIS A 447 -27.16 6.03 0.61
CA HIS A 447 -28.60 6.29 0.69
C HIS A 447 -29.05 7.50 -0.14
N MET A 448 -28.14 8.41 -0.50
CA MET A 448 -28.42 9.51 -1.41
C MET A 448 -28.53 9.05 -2.87
N VAL A 449 -27.91 7.90 -3.21
CA VAL A 449 -27.94 7.30 -4.55
C VAL A 449 -29.08 6.29 -4.67
N PHE A 450 -29.17 5.33 -3.74
CA PHE A 450 -30.11 4.20 -3.82
C PHE A 450 -31.38 4.38 -2.99
N GLY A 451 -31.46 5.45 -2.20
CA GLY A 451 -32.50 5.66 -1.22
C GLY A 451 -32.29 4.87 0.08
N ILE A 452 -32.96 5.31 1.14
CA ILE A 452 -32.86 4.74 2.50
C ILE A 452 -33.26 3.26 2.50
N ALA A 453 -34.38 2.91 1.87
CA ALA A 453 -34.94 1.56 1.95
C ALA A 453 -34.01 0.48 1.34
N GLN A 454 -33.47 0.73 0.14
CA GLN A 454 -32.55 -0.21 -0.51
C GLN A 454 -31.24 -0.33 0.26
N THR A 455 -30.74 0.79 0.77
CA THR A 455 -29.50 0.84 1.54
C THR A 455 -29.62 0.05 2.85
N ILE A 456 -30.70 0.20 3.61
CA ILE A 456 -30.96 -0.61 4.83
C ILE A 456 -31.07 -2.10 4.49
N ASN A 457 -31.81 -2.45 3.43
CA ASN A 457 -31.98 -3.84 3.03
C ASN A 457 -30.63 -4.48 2.66
N SER A 458 -29.83 -3.79 1.86
CA SER A 458 -28.50 -4.24 1.45
C SER A 458 -27.57 -4.38 2.65
N ALA A 459 -27.53 -3.41 3.57
CA ALA A 459 -26.72 -3.49 4.79
C ALA A 459 -27.09 -4.68 5.68
N ASN A 460 -28.39 -4.96 5.87
CA ASN A 460 -28.85 -6.12 6.63
C ASN A 460 -28.50 -7.44 5.95
N LEU A 461 -28.56 -7.51 4.62
CA LEU A 461 -28.11 -8.67 3.86
C LEU A 461 -26.61 -8.95 4.10
N LEU A 462 -25.76 -7.91 4.15
CA LEU A 462 -24.34 -8.06 4.46
C LEU A 462 -24.10 -8.64 5.87
N LEU A 463 -24.89 -8.24 6.88
CA LEU A 463 -24.80 -8.83 8.24
C LEU A 463 -25.07 -10.33 8.21
N LEU A 464 -26.09 -10.77 7.47
CA LEU A 464 -26.43 -12.18 7.33
C LEU A 464 -25.36 -12.95 6.55
N LYS A 465 -24.76 -12.34 5.53
CA LYS A 465 -23.61 -12.92 4.82
C LYS A 465 -22.39 -13.08 5.73
N ALA A 466 -22.09 -12.08 6.54
CA ALA A 466 -20.99 -12.13 7.51
C ALA A 466 -21.22 -13.24 8.56
N LEU A 467 -22.46 -13.38 9.07
CA LEU A 467 -22.82 -14.48 9.96
C LEU A 467 -22.63 -15.84 9.27
N LYS A 468 -23.09 -15.99 8.03
CA LYS A 468 -22.92 -17.23 7.25
C LYS A 468 -21.44 -17.58 7.07
N ALA A 469 -20.58 -16.59 6.82
CA ALA A 469 -19.13 -16.80 6.77
C ALA A 469 -18.57 -17.24 8.13
N ALA A 470 -18.96 -16.57 9.23
CA ALA A 470 -18.53 -16.92 10.58
C ALA A 470 -18.94 -18.35 11.00
N MET A 471 -20.08 -18.86 10.51
CA MET A 471 -20.52 -20.24 10.74
C MET A 471 -19.60 -21.30 10.10
N THR A 472 -18.71 -20.90 9.18
CA THR A 472 -17.75 -21.81 8.54
C THR A 472 -16.37 -21.83 9.19
N LEU A 473 -16.18 -21.03 10.24
CA LEU A 473 -15.00 -21.02 11.10
C LEU A 473 -15.18 -21.99 12.29
N SER A 474 -14.37 -21.85 13.34
CA SER A 474 -14.43 -22.64 14.57
C SER A 474 -15.81 -22.59 15.24
N ALA A 475 -16.09 -23.60 16.06
CA ALA A 475 -17.35 -23.70 16.81
C ALA A 475 -17.63 -22.48 17.72
N SER A 476 -16.59 -21.80 18.20
CA SER A 476 -16.72 -20.58 19.00
C SER A 476 -16.99 -19.31 18.18
N ALA A 477 -16.70 -19.32 16.88
CA ALA A 477 -16.75 -18.12 16.03
C ALA A 477 -18.14 -17.47 15.99
N VAL A 478 -19.21 -18.28 15.94
CA VAL A 478 -20.59 -17.76 15.94
C VAL A 478 -20.90 -17.05 17.27
N ASN A 479 -20.51 -17.62 18.40
CA ASN A 479 -20.74 -17.01 19.71
C ASN A 479 -19.93 -15.72 19.89
N ILE A 480 -18.68 -15.70 19.42
CA ILE A 480 -17.85 -14.49 19.36
C ILE A 480 -18.55 -13.43 18.51
N PHE A 481 -18.95 -13.79 17.30
CA PHE A 481 -19.63 -12.91 16.35
C PHE A 481 -20.89 -12.30 16.93
N THR A 482 -21.82 -13.12 17.42
CA THR A 482 -23.11 -12.63 17.93
C THR A 482 -22.94 -11.77 19.18
N THR A 483 -22.06 -12.16 20.11
CA THR A 483 -21.78 -11.38 21.32
C THR A 483 -21.25 -9.99 20.98
N ARG A 484 -20.26 -9.90 20.10
CA ARG A 484 -19.65 -8.62 19.70
C ARG A 484 -20.62 -7.74 18.90
N LEU A 485 -21.45 -8.33 18.03
CA LEU A 485 -22.47 -7.58 17.30
C LEU A 485 -23.54 -7.00 18.23
N LEU A 486 -23.98 -7.75 19.25
CA LEU A 486 -24.92 -7.25 20.25
C LEU A 486 -24.35 -6.04 20.99
N GLU A 487 -23.10 -6.14 21.46
CA GLU A 487 -22.39 -5.03 22.09
C GLU A 487 -22.23 -3.81 21.15
N GLY A 488 -21.96 -4.05 19.86
CA GLY A 488 -21.93 -3.01 18.83
C GLY A 488 -23.23 -2.24 18.69
N HIS A 489 -24.36 -2.94 18.68
CA HIS A 489 -25.68 -2.29 18.62
C HIS A 489 -26.03 -1.56 19.92
N ILE A 490 -25.59 -2.07 21.08
CA ILE A 490 -25.74 -1.36 22.36
C ILE A 490 -24.95 -0.06 22.33
N GLY A 491 -23.69 -0.09 21.88
CA GLY A 491 -22.86 1.10 21.71
C GLY A 491 -23.49 2.12 20.75
N GLN A 492 -23.95 1.68 19.58
CA GLN A 492 -24.68 2.56 18.65
C GLN A 492 -25.95 3.14 19.27
N GLY A 493 -26.69 2.33 20.04
CA GLY A 493 -27.88 2.77 20.75
C GLY A 493 -27.59 3.87 21.78
N MET A 494 -26.48 3.78 22.50
CA MET A 494 -26.02 4.84 23.43
C MET A 494 -25.74 6.15 22.68
N ASP A 495 -24.96 6.08 21.59
CA ASP A 495 -24.59 7.22 20.74
C ASP A 495 -25.82 7.95 20.18
N LEU A 496 -26.76 7.18 19.60
CA LEU A 496 -28.03 7.71 19.09
C LEU A 496 -28.92 8.27 20.19
N ASN A 497 -28.97 7.63 21.35
CA ASN A 497 -29.75 8.12 22.48
C ASN A 497 -29.24 9.47 22.98
N TRP A 498 -27.91 9.62 23.14
CA TRP A 498 -27.29 10.87 23.56
C TRP A 498 -27.53 11.99 22.54
N THR A 499 -27.35 11.68 21.27
CA THR A 499 -27.60 12.61 20.15
C THR A 499 -29.06 13.07 20.13
N ASN A 500 -30.01 12.13 20.21
CA ASN A 500 -31.43 12.44 20.13
C ASN A 500 -31.98 13.12 21.39
N GLN A 501 -31.49 12.77 22.59
CA GLN A 501 -31.92 13.38 23.84
C GLN A 501 -31.10 14.62 24.23
N THR A 502 -30.01 14.90 23.51
CA THR A 502 -29.01 15.91 23.90
C THR A 502 -28.49 15.68 25.33
N HIS A 503 -28.40 14.40 25.70
CA HIS A 503 -27.86 13.98 27.00
C HIS A 503 -26.34 14.01 26.90
N VAL A 504 -25.68 14.75 27.79
CA VAL A 504 -24.21 14.84 27.81
C VAL A 504 -23.68 13.67 28.64
N PRO A 505 -22.99 12.68 28.02
CA PRO A 505 -22.42 11.57 28.76
C PRO A 505 -21.18 12.01 29.54
N THR A 506 -20.81 11.21 30.53
CA THR A 506 -19.48 11.25 31.13
C THR A 506 -18.43 10.73 30.16
N GLU A 507 -17.16 11.05 30.42
CA GLU A 507 -16.05 10.52 29.62
C GLU A 507 -15.93 8.99 29.73
N GLU A 508 -16.23 8.41 30.89
CA GLU A 508 -16.25 6.95 31.09
C GLU A 508 -17.35 6.27 30.26
N GLU A 509 -18.54 6.86 30.21
CA GLU A 509 -19.63 6.39 29.36
C GLU A 509 -19.25 6.49 27.88
N TYR A 510 -18.63 7.61 27.47
CA TYR A 510 -18.13 7.78 26.10
C TYR A 510 -17.14 6.68 25.71
N PHE A 511 -16.14 6.39 26.53
CA PHE A 511 -15.20 5.29 26.24
C PHE A 511 -15.87 3.91 26.25
N THR A 512 -16.88 3.70 27.10
CA THR A 512 -17.66 2.46 27.12
C THR A 512 -18.46 2.29 25.83
N MET A 513 -19.06 3.36 25.31
CA MET A 513 -19.75 3.37 24.02
C MET A 513 -18.77 3.03 22.89
N ILE A 514 -17.58 3.63 22.88
CA ILE A 514 -16.55 3.34 21.86
C ILE A 514 -16.13 1.88 21.89
N ASP A 515 -15.91 1.32 23.07
CA ASP A 515 -15.53 -0.09 23.24
C ASP A 515 -16.59 -1.05 22.70
N GLY A 516 -17.88 -0.66 22.76
CA GLY A 516 -18.98 -1.38 22.13
C GLY A 516 -19.01 -1.21 20.62
N LYS A 517 -18.90 0.01 20.10
CA LYS A 517 -19.02 0.37 18.68
C LYS A 517 -17.74 0.09 17.90
N THR A 518 -16.80 1.04 17.88
CA THR A 518 -15.59 1.01 17.03
C THR A 518 -14.53 0.04 17.56
N GLY A 519 -14.32 0.00 18.87
CA GLY A 519 -13.43 -0.99 19.51
C GLY A 519 -13.96 -2.41 19.41
N GLY A 520 -15.29 -2.58 19.41
CA GLY A 520 -15.97 -3.86 19.32
C GLY A 520 -15.58 -4.65 18.06
N LEU A 521 -15.44 -3.96 16.93
CA LEU A 521 -15.04 -4.59 15.67
C LEU A 521 -13.58 -5.08 15.68
N PHE A 522 -12.64 -4.30 16.23
CA PHE A 522 -11.25 -4.74 16.36
C PHE A 522 -11.11 -5.93 17.33
N VAL A 523 -11.87 -5.91 18.43
CA VAL A 523 -11.91 -7.03 19.37
C VAL A 523 -12.56 -8.27 18.75
N LEU A 524 -13.63 -8.11 17.96
CA LEU A 524 -14.22 -9.20 17.17
C LEU A 524 -13.16 -9.86 16.29
N ILE A 525 -12.46 -9.06 15.49
CA ILE A 525 -11.40 -9.54 14.59
C ILE A 525 -10.35 -10.33 15.38
N ALA A 526 -9.85 -9.79 16.49
CA ALA A 526 -8.87 -10.47 17.32
C ALA A 526 -9.37 -11.79 17.91
N GLN A 527 -10.61 -11.83 18.40
CA GLN A 527 -11.18 -13.05 18.95
C GLN A 527 -11.42 -14.12 17.88
N LEU A 528 -11.85 -13.72 16.68
CA LEU A 528 -11.98 -14.63 15.54
C LEU A 528 -10.60 -15.18 15.11
N MET A 529 -9.60 -14.32 14.94
CA MET A 529 -8.23 -14.73 14.61
C MET A 529 -7.66 -15.68 15.65
N ARG A 530 -7.83 -15.36 16.94
CA ARG A 530 -7.42 -16.22 18.05
C ARG A 530 -8.12 -17.57 18.05
N SER A 531 -9.41 -17.62 17.67
CA SER A 531 -10.17 -18.86 17.62
C SER A 531 -9.69 -19.82 16.52
N GLU A 532 -9.06 -19.27 15.48
CA GLU A 532 -8.49 -19.99 14.34
C GLU A 532 -6.97 -20.18 14.45
N ALA A 533 -6.36 -19.65 15.52
CA ALA A 533 -4.91 -19.58 15.64
C ALA A 533 -4.24 -20.95 15.68
N THR A 534 -3.14 -21.11 14.96
CA THR A 534 -2.28 -22.32 15.06
C THR A 534 -1.15 -22.13 16.08
N THR A 535 -0.75 -20.87 16.32
CA THR A 535 0.27 -20.46 17.29
C THR A 535 -0.31 -19.44 18.28
N ASN A 536 0.34 -19.22 19.43
CA ASN A 536 -0.07 -18.22 20.43
C ASN A 536 -1.55 -18.23 20.86
N LYS A 537 -2.21 -19.40 20.91
CA LYS A 537 -3.63 -19.53 21.31
C LYS A 537 -3.97 -18.91 22.68
N GLY A 538 -2.97 -18.86 23.58
CA GLY A 538 -3.09 -18.24 24.90
C GLY A 538 -2.97 -16.72 24.91
N LEU A 539 -2.46 -16.10 23.84
CA LEU A 539 -2.25 -14.66 23.74
C LEU A 539 -3.58 -13.93 23.59
N ASP A 540 -3.94 -13.12 24.58
CA ASP A 540 -5.11 -12.24 24.51
C ASP A 540 -4.69 -10.83 24.14
N VAL A 541 -5.07 -10.40 22.95
CA VAL A 541 -4.79 -9.06 22.41
C VAL A 541 -5.99 -8.11 22.56
N SER A 542 -7.04 -8.50 23.30
CA SER A 542 -8.27 -7.70 23.44
C SER A 542 -7.99 -6.31 24.01
N THR A 543 -7.10 -6.18 24.99
CA THR A 543 -6.70 -4.88 25.56
C THR A 543 -6.03 -3.98 24.53
N LEU A 544 -5.12 -4.54 23.73
CA LEU A 544 -4.47 -3.84 22.63
C LEU A 544 -5.49 -3.36 21.59
N MET A 545 -6.40 -4.25 21.16
CA MET A 545 -7.42 -3.92 20.16
C MET A 545 -8.47 -2.90 20.66
N LYS A 546 -8.82 -2.94 21.95
CA LYS A 546 -9.65 -1.89 22.58
C LYS A 546 -8.92 -0.54 22.55
N ALA A 547 -7.63 -0.52 22.91
CA ALA A 547 -6.83 0.71 22.84
C ALA A 547 -6.74 1.26 21.41
N VAL A 548 -6.55 0.39 20.40
CA VAL A 548 -6.61 0.77 18.98
C VAL A 548 -7.97 1.41 18.64
N GLY A 549 -9.07 0.76 19.05
CA GLY A 549 -10.42 1.28 18.80
C GLY A 549 -10.68 2.64 19.43
N ARG A 550 -10.28 2.83 20.69
CA ARG A 550 -10.38 4.12 21.40
C ARG A 550 -9.56 5.20 20.72
N PHE A 551 -8.29 4.92 20.43
CA PHE A 551 -7.43 5.87 19.72
C PHE A 551 -8.01 6.26 18.36
N PHE A 552 -8.49 5.29 17.59
CA PHE A 552 -9.08 5.52 16.27
C PHE A 552 -10.33 6.41 16.33
N GLN A 553 -11.24 6.15 17.28
CA GLN A 553 -12.47 6.93 17.39
C GLN A 553 -12.22 8.35 17.89
N VAL A 554 -11.42 8.52 18.94
CA VAL A 554 -11.11 9.87 19.46
C VAL A 554 -10.38 10.69 18.39
N ARG A 555 -9.54 10.04 17.56
CA ARG A 555 -8.85 10.70 16.46
C ARG A 555 -9.82 11.10 15.34
N ASP A 556 -10.78 10.24 14.98
CA ASP A 556 -11.80 10.59 13.98
C ASP A 556 -12.64 11.80 14.45
N ASP A 557 -13.05 11.80 15.71
CA ASP A 557 -13.80 12.89 16.34
C ASP A 557 -13.00 14.20 16.35
N PHE A 558 -11.69 14.13 16.64
CA PHE A 558 -10.80 15.30 16.65
C PHE A 558 -10.57 15.87 15.24
N LEU A 559 -10.27 15.00 14.26
CA LEU A 559 -10.01 15.42 12.89
C LEU A 559 -11.27 15.96 12.20
N ASN A 560 -12.46 15.46 12.55
CA ASN A 560 -13.71 16.02 12.01
C ASN A 560 -13.84 17.53 12.29
N LEU A 561 -13.34 18.00 13.44
CA LEU A 561 -13.45 19.39 13.87
C LEU A 561 -12.27 20.27 13.45
N GLN A 562 -11.08 19.72 13.23
CA GLN A 562 -9.85 20.49 13.00
C GLN A 562 -9.30 20.41 11.56
N ASP A 563 -9.53 19.31 10.85
CA ASP A 563 -8.75 18.99 9.64
C ASP A 563 -9.45 19.48 8.35
N ALA A 564 -8.69 20.24 7.54
CA ALA A 564 -9.16 20.83 6.29
C ALA A 564 -9.40 19.80 5.18
N ASP A 565 -8.68 18.68 5.18
CA ASP A 565 -8.91 17.58 4.25
C ASP A 565 -10.06 16.67 4.69
N TYR A 566 -10.29 16.53 5.99
CA TYR A 566 -11.54 15.95 6.52
C TYR A 566 -12.75 16.80 6.15
N THR A 567 -12.62 18.13 6.22
CA THR A 567 -13.64 19.07 5.75
C THR A 567 -14.01 18.83 4.27
N LYS A 568 -13.02 18.53 3.41
CA LYS A 568 -13.29 18.17 2.00
C LYS A 568 -13.98 16.81 1.84
N LYS A 569 -13.74 15.85 2.74
CA LYS A 569 -14.25 14.46 2.63
C LYS A 569 -15.62 14.22 3.27
N LYS A 570 -15.93 14.89 4.38
CA LYS A 570 -17.21 14.75 5.12
C LYS A 570 -18.04 16.04 5.16
N GLY A 571 -17.42 17.20 4.94
CA GLY A 571 -18.03 18.50 5.23
C GLY A 571 -17.39 19.16 6.46
N PHE A 572 -17.49 20.49 6.56
CA PHE A 572 -16.88 21.27 7.63
C PHE A 572 -17.54 20.98 8.98
N ALA A 573 -16.83 20.37 9.94
CA ALA A 573 -17.36 20.06 11.29
C ALA A 573 -18.74 19.38 11.26
N GLU A 574 -18.88 18.36 10.42
CA GLU A 574 -20.16 17.67 10.19
C GLU A 574 -20.68 16.95 11.43
N ASP A 575 -19.80 16.48 12.34
CA ASP A 575 -20.20 15.88 13.61
C ASP A 575 -21.11 16.83 14.44
N LEU A 576 -20.96 18.15 14.27
CA LEU A 576 -21.85 19.14 14.89
C LEU A 576 -23.25 19.13 14.25
N SER A 577 -23.35 19.01 12.93
CA SER A 577 -24.62 18.86 12.20
C SER A 577 -25.31 17.55 12.57
N GLU A 578 -24.54 16.49 12.77
CA GLU A 578 -24.98 15.18 13.27
C GLU A 578 -25.39 15.25 14.75
N GLY A 579 -25.06 16.33 15.46
CA GLY A 579 -25.33 16.50 16.89
C GLY A 579 -24.58 15.49 17.76
N LYS A 580 -23.51 14.91 17.23
CA LYS A 580 -22.71 13.88 17.87
C LYS A 580 -21.97 14.48 19.06
N ILE A 581 -22.02 13.79 20.19
CA ILE A 581 -21.46 14.27 21.45
C ILE A 581 -20.05 13.68 21.63
N SER A 582 -19.12 14.19 20.84
CA SER A 582 -17.72 13.76 20.83
C SER A 582 -16.94 14.27 22.05
N LEU A 583 -15.75 13.70 22.31
CA LEU A 583 -14.90 14.07 23.45
C LEU A 583 -14.64 15.58 23.62
N PRO A 584 -14.32 16.37 22.57
CA PRO A 584 -14.10 17.81 22.74
C PRO A 584 -15.38 18.54 23.19
N LEU A 585 -16.55 18.05 22.75
CA LEU A 585 -17.84 18.60 23.15
C LEU A 585 -18.22 18.16 24.58
N ILE A 586 -17.96 16.90 24.96
CA ILE A 586 -18.14 16.41 26.34
C ILE A 586 -17.36 17.28 27.31
N HIS A 587 -16.07 17.52 27.03
CA HIS A 587 -15.22 18.34 27.88
C HIS A 587 -15.77 19.77 28.01
N THR A 588 -16.11 20.38 26.88
CA THR A 588 -16.65 21.75 26.84
C THR A 588 -17.97 21.87 27.59
N LEU A 589 -18.82 20.85 27.49
CA LEU A 589 -20.11 20.82 28.17
C LEU A 589 -19.95 20.49 29.66
N ALA A 590 -18.86 19.89 30.13
CA ALA A 590 -18.69 19.61 31.56
C ALA A 590 -18.58 20.89 32.41
N GLU A 591 -18.07 21.98 31.86
CA GLU A 591 -17.88 23.25 32.56
C GLU A 591 -19.11 24.17 32.48
N GLN A 592 -19.49 24.79 33.61
CA GLN A 592 -20.58 25.77 33.64
C GLN A 592 -20.09 27.12 33.10
N SER A 593 -20.34 27.38 31.82
CA SER A 593 -19.91 28.59 31.12
C SER A 593 -20.97 29.14 30.16
N GLN A 594 -20.78 30.37 29.70
CA GLN A 594 -21.60 30.94 28.62
C GLN A 594 -21.52 30.12 27.32
N HIS A 595 -20.38 29.48 27.07
CA HIS A 595 -20.14 28.60 25.91
C HIS A 595 -21.00 27.35 26.01
N ARG A 596 -21.12 26.74 27.20
CA ARG A 596 -22.01 25.60 27.45
C ARG A 596 -23.46 25.93 27.11
N SER A 597 -23.98 27.05 27.63
CA SER A 597 -25.38 27.44 27.34
C SER A 597 -25.61 27.65 25.84
N ARG A 598 -24.68 28.30 25.14
CA ARG A 598 -24.76 28.51 23.69
C ARG A 598 -24.73 27.20 22.91
N LEU A 599 -23.77 26.32 23.20
CA LEU A 599 -23.65 25.01 22.56
C LEU A 599 -24.88 24.13 22.77
N LEU A 600 -25.44 24.08 23.99
CA LEU A 600 -26.69 23.34 24.25
C LEU A 600 -27.85 23.89 23.41
N ASN A 601 -27.95 25.21 23.25
CA ASN A 601 -28.97 25.80 22.37
C ASN A 601 -28.73 25.45 20.90
N ILE A 602 -27.49 25.45 20.42
CA ILE A 602 -27.14 25.04 19.05
C ILE A 602 -27.56 23.57 18.81
N LEU A 603 -27.22 22.67 19.74
CA LEU A 603 -27.60 21.25 19.67
C LEU A 603 -29.13 21.05 19.70
N GLN A 604 -29.86 21.88 20.46
CA GLN A 604 -31.33 21.85 20.46
C GLN A 604 -31.92 22.38 19.15
N GLN A 605 -31.39 23.47 18.61
CA GLN A 605 -31.85 24.05 17.34
C GLN A 605 -31.66 23.10 16.16
N ARG A 606 -30.59 22.29 16.17
CA ARG A 606 -30.35 21.21 15.19
C ARG A 606 -31.51 20.21 15.11
N LYS A 607 -32.33 20.05 16.15
CA LYS A 607 -33.53 19.18 16.08
C LYS A 607 -34.66 19.79 15.25
N THR A 608 -34.69 21.12 15.11
CA THR A 608 -35.77 21.85 14.42
C THR A 608 -35.48 22.06 12.93
N GLY A 609 -34.20 22.26 12.57
CA GLY A 609 -33.71 22.30 11.20
C GLY A 609 -32.71 21.18 11.00
N ARG A 610 -32.95 20.28 10.04
CA ARG A 610 -32.11 19.08 9.79
C ARG A 610 -30.62 19.38 9.54
N PHE A 611 -30.23 20.65 9.37
CA PHE A 611 -28.86 21.06 9.07
C PHE A 611 -28.47 22.31 9.88
N LEU A 612 -27.27 22.30 10.45
CA LEU A 612 -26.64 23.50 11.02
C LEU A 612 -25.96 24.31 9.91
N SER A 613 -26.16 25.63 9.90
CA SER A 613 -25.47 26.50 8.95
C SER A 613 -23.96 26.51 9.21
N PRO A 614 -23.13 26.76 8.19
CA PRO A 614 -21.67 26.90 8.37
C PRO A 614 -21.28 27.91 9.45
N GLU A 615 -22.05 28.99 9.60
CA GLU A 615 -21.81 30.04 10.61
C GLU A 615 -22.06 29.52 12.03
N LEU A 616 -23.13 28.73 12.24
CA LEU A 616 -23.40 28.08 13.52
C LEU A 616 -22.36 27.03 13.87
N ARG A 617 -21.90 26.25 12.87
CA ARG A 617 -20.81 25.28 13.05
C ARG A 617 -19.51 25.97 13.45
N LYS A 618 -19.17 27.06 12.79
CA LYS A 618 -17.99 27.87 13.12
C LYS A 618 -18.09 28.42 14.55
N LEU A 619 -19.23 28.98 14.93
CA LEU A 619 -19.45 29.50 16.29
C LEU A 619 -19.31 28.41 17.36
N ALA A 620 -19.86 27.22 17.10
CA ALA A 620 -19.72 26.08 18.01
C ALA A 620 -18.25 25.60 18.10
N LEU A 621 -17.52 25.58 16.98
CA LEU A 621 -16.09 25.25 16.98
C LEU A 621 -15.26 26.29 17.75
N ASP A 622 -15.56 27.58 17.57
CA ASP A 622 -14.93 28.67 18.32
C ASP A 622 -15.17 28.51 19.83
N ASP A 623 -16.38 28.09 20.23
CA ASP A 623 -16.72 27.79 21.62
C ASP A 623 -15.94 26.62 22.20
N ILE A 624 -15.88 25.50 21.47
CA ILE A 624 -15.12 24.31 21.86
C ILE A 624 -13.62 24.63 21.97
N THR A 625 -13.12 25.51 21.11
CA THR A 625 -11.71 25.95 21.14
C THR A 625 -11.46 26.86 22.34
N ALA A 626 -12.34 27.82 22.61
CA ALA A 626 -12.21 28.79 23.70
C ALA A 626 -12.22 28.14 25.09
N THR A 627 -12.94 27.03 25.26
CA THR A 627 -12.96 26.24 26.51
C THR A 627 -11.82 25.22 26.60
N GLY A 628 -10.94 25.12 25.60
CA GLY A 628 -9.85 24.16 25.55
C GLY A 628 -10.30 22.72 25.27
N GLY A 629 -11.50 22.51 24.74
CA GLY A 629 -12.02 21.17 24.38
C GLY A 629 -11.14 20.45 23.37
N LEU A 630 -10.67 21.15 22.32
CA LEU A 630 -9.74 20.58 21.35
C LEU A 630 -8.37 20.25 21.98
N ASP A 631 -7.84 21.13 22.82
CA ASP A 631 -6.55 20.91 23.51
C ASP A 631 -6.63 19.75 24.51
N TYR A 632 -7.78 19.58 25.18
CA TYR A 632 -8.06 18.43 26.01
C TYR A 632 -8.04 17.14 25.18
N THR A 633 -8.81 17.09 24.09
CA THR A 633 -8.87 15.91 23.21
C THR A 633 -7.48 15.57 22.64
N LYS A 634 -6.69 16.58 22.23
CA LYS A 634 -5.32 16.35 21.76
C LYS A 634 -4.43 15.74 22.83
N ARG A 635 -4.50 16.22 24.09
CA ARG A 635 -3.76 15.61 25.21
C ARG A 635 -4.20 14.18 25.48
N THR A 636 -5.50 13.91 25.47
CA THR A 636 -6.04 12.55 25.63
C THR A 636 -5.56 11.63 24.51
N LEU A 637 -5.51 12.11 23.27
CA LEU A 637 -4.99 11.36 22.12
C LEU A 637 -3.52 10.99 22.25
N LEU A 638 -2.67 11.93 22.68
CA LEU A 638 -1.26 11.66 22.96
C LEU A 638 -1.10 10.63 24.09
N GLY A 639 -1.96 10.67 25.11
CA GLY A 639 -2.03 9.65 26.16
C GLY A 639 -2.39 8.27 25.62
N LEU A 640 -3.47 8.18 24.83
CA LEU A 640 -3.90 6.94 24.20
C LEU A 640 -2.85 6.36 23.24
N GLN A 641 -2.11 7.21 22.53
CA GLN A 641 -0.99 6.78 21.66
C GLN A 641 0.14 6.15 22.47
N LYS A 642 0.49 6.74 23.63
CA LYS A 642 1.49 6.19 24.54
C LYS A 642 1.04 4.87 25.15
N ASP A 643 -0.22 4.77 25.56
CA ASP A 643 -0.81 3.54 26.07
C ASP A 643 -0.79 2.44 25.00
N LEU A 644 -1.14 2.79 23.75
CA LEU A 644 -1.09 1.88 22.61
C LEU A 644 0.31 1.34 22.36
N ASP A 645 1.35 2.19 22.44
CA ASP A 645 2.75 1.76 22.31
C ASP A 645 3.18 0.81 23.43
N THR A 646 2.73 1.10 24.66
CA THR A 646 3.00 0.25 25.83
C THR A 646 2.32 -1.11 25.69
N TYR A 647 1.04 -1.13 25.29
CA TYR A 647 0.31 -2.38 25.08
C TYR A 647 0.87 -3.19 23.91
N LEU A 648 1.28 -2.54 22.82
CA LEU A 648 1.87 -3.20 21.67
C LEU A 648 3.20 -3.86 22.05
N THR A 649 4.10 -3.11 22.69
CA THR A 649 5.41 -3.62 23.12
C THR A 649 5.26 -4.80 24.10
N ARG A 650 4.37 -4.68 25.09
CA ARG A 650 4.08 -5.79 26.02
C ARG A 650 3.50 -7.02 25.30
N THR A 651 2.67 -6.82 24.29
CA THR A 651 2.08 -7.91 23.50
C THR A 651 3.14 -8.60 22.64
N GLU A 652 4.06 -7.85 22.04
CA GLU A 652 5.20 -8.39 21.30
C GLU A 652 6.12 -9.22 22.21
N GLU A 653 6.41 -8.75 23.43
CA GLU A 653 7.17 -9.51 24.44
C GLU A 653 6.48 -10.83 24.79
N MET A 654 5.16 -10.81 24.98
CA MET A 654 4.37 -12.01 25.27
C MET A 654 4.29 -12.97 24.08
N ALA A 655 4.26 -12.45 22.85
CA ALA A 655 4.22 -13.23 21.62
C ALA A 655 5.59 -13.79 21.23
N GLY A 656 6.68 -13.19 21.72
CA GLY A 656 8.06 -13.52 21.37
C GLY A 656 8.51 -13.01 20.00
N GLU A 657 7.72 -12.16 19.35
CA GLU A 657 8.00 -11.62 18.01
C GLU A 657 7.44 -10.19 17.86
N SER A 658 8.26 -9.29 17.31
CA SER A 658 7.88 -7.92 16.97
C SER A 658 6.84 -7.88 15.85
N ASN A 659 5.97 -6.87 15.87
CA ASN A 659 4.88 -6.74 14.91
C ASN A 659 4.96 -5.41 14.16
N TRP A 660 5.78 -5.40 13.12
CA TRP A 660 6.03 -4.21 12.32
C TRP A 660 4.80 -3.74 11.55
N ILE A 661 3.89 -4.64 11.16
CA ILE A 661 2.62 -4.26 10.52
C ILE A 661 1.76 -3.41 11.47
N LEU A 662 1.60 -3.83 12.73
CA LEU A 662 0.85 -3.04 13.71
C LEU A 662 1.60 -1.75 14.10
N ARG A 663 2.94 -1.76 14.13
CA ARG A 663 3.76 -0.54 14.34
C ARG A 663 3.56 0.48 13.21
N LEU A 664 3.59 0.04 11.95
CA LEU A 664 3.32 0.91 10.81
C LEU A 664 1.87 1.41 10.80
N MET A 665 0.91 0.54 11.12
CA MET A 665 -0.50 0.94 11.26
C MET A 665 -0.65 2.05 12.31
N LYS A 666 -0.01 1.91 13.47
CA LYS A 666 0.04 2.97 14.51
C LYS A 666 0.66 4.25 13.95
N LYS A 667 1.84 4.15 13.32
CA LYS A 667 2.60 5.29 12.77
C LYS A 667 1.76 6.13 11.80
N ARG A 668 0.99 5.48 10.92
CA ARG A 668 0.08 6.15 9.96
C ARG A 668 -1.08 6.89 10.60
N LEU A 669 -1.40 6.55 11.84
CA LEU A 669 -2.48 7.13 12.60
C LEU A 669 -1.98 8.17 13.62
N GLU A 670 -0.68 8.47 13.67
CA GLU A 670 -0.15 9.56 14.50
C GLU A 670 -0.76 10.91 14.07
N ILE A 671 -0.79 11.87 15.00
CA ILE A 671 -1.47 13.17 14.89
C ILE A 671 -0.44 14.29 14.79
#